data_AF-A0A1I7UYT9-F1
#
_entry.id   AF-A0A1I7UYT9-F1
#
_cell.length_a   1.000
_cell.length_b   1.000
_cell.length_c   1.000
_cell.angle_alpha   90.00
_cell.angle_beta   90.00
_cell.angle_gamma   90.00
#
_symmetry.space_group_name_H-M   'P 1'
#
loop_
_entity.id
_entity.type
_entity.pdbx_description
1 polymer ?
#
loop_
_entity_poly.entity_id
_entity_poly.type
_entity_poly.pdbx_seq_one_letter_code
_entity_poly.pdbx_strand_id
1 'polypeptide(L)'
;MNNPEESAVTDLCHFVNLVLNGMIDVHHSAFELIQYSFQVRSLKDVVRRGSENPELIPQIEDQIHHLVIYLNEEIIALCGKASPIGLDDSHFVVLHKRLQLMYEMWKAMKTNKKYEAAELMSHVDASREAMKIIYGDCKNYHRWKELSTDLQEFFLDEKKEELSVIEEVEPAWFAREDGVVSSIAHEKAQSEDEGKKKQFVAKTEKVLSNYRAKNPDYKTMRELVENQGNFRLEGIYCDNLIEEFISVWDTAIDLETEHSDKKYSFGALLRKVFMMMTDKRKNDFAIKLFDKYKQDSNDVLPCLENFVENFQAGLTKAINDLPLDSNVLSNKMELFEEKKDPIMWYLFISPAYTVQQLLTICVDNKGYIPIIGRIFRSIPTLFERSISVTSLRSEKMKKEKLLITLLHKVFRIGRTTWTTGSQWENAAMITMSCAKERKRKEGQLARPEDKALLDPFSLLNFALTELLEENRKPQKSVEVFVKILQRLLANNNNMRIYTNYRFANSFTDDGENVLPTPIIIQLMFDLLIEYDGQSIEICDSAREILKSIGGRLKNDEVIFDGDTCVYLTEGNFNSAPWWIKYSIYTWFSMSLGNPKKQIPSGVFKTIPEQFLDEFEQIKSEEMSTVPDCYLRSLFELGLFDKLS
;
A
#
# COMPACT_ATOMS: atom_id res chain seq x y z
N MET A 1 -16.78 -24.31 13.15
CA MET A 1 -15.95 -23.54 12.20
C MET A 1 -15.98 -24.32 10.91
N ASN A 2 -16.56 -23.79 9.83
CA ASN A 2 -16.63 -24.51 8.55
C ASN A 2 -15.22 -24.60 7.95
N ASN A 3 -14.89 -25.75 7.39
CA ASN A 3 -13.60 -25.98 6.79
C ASN A 3 -13.41 -25.04 5.57
N PRO A 4 -12.25 -24.38 5.36
CA PRO A 4 -12.01 -23.53 4.19
C PRO A 4 -12.35 -24.17 2.84
N GLU A 5 -12.23 -25.48 2.68
CA GLU A 5 -12.64 -26.17 1.45
C GLU A 5 -14.18 -26.27 1.32
N GLU A 6 -14.89 -26.52 2.42
CA GLU A 6 -16.37 -26.52 2.45
C GLU A 6 -16.96 -25.13 2.21
N SER A 7 -16.28 -24.08 2.71
CA SER A 7 -16.64 -22.69 2.41
C SER A 7 -16.55 -22.42 0.92
N ALA A 8 -15.50 -22.89 0.23
CA ALA A 8 -15.34 -22.69 -1.20
C ALA A 8 -16.46 -23.39 -2.02
N VAL A 9 -16.88 -24.59 -1.61
CA VAL A 9 -18.00 -25.30 -2.25
C VAL A 9 -19.33 -24.59 -1.99
N THR A 10 -19.52 -24.05 -0.78
CA THR A 10 -20.71 -23.27 -0.43
C THR A 10 -20.80 -22.00 -1.28
N ASP A 11 -19.68 -21.29 -1.44
CA ASP A 11 -19.58 -20.10 -2.29
C ASP A 11 -19.88 -20.45 -3.75
N LEU A 12 -19.33 -21.56 -4.26
CA LEU A 12 -19.60 -22.04 -5.62
C LEU A 12 -21.07 -22.39 -5.84
N CYS A 13 -21.69 -23.11 -4.89
CA CYS A 13 -23.11 -23.44 -4.94
C CYS A 13 -23.99 -22.18 -4.92
N HIS A 14 -23.64 -21.21 -4.09
CA HIS A 14 -24.34 -19.92 -4.07
C HIS A 14 -24.22 -19.19 -5.42
N PHE A 15 -23.01 -19.16 -5.99
CA PHE A 15 -22.76 -18.55 -7.30
C PHE A 15 -23.55 -19.22 -8.43
N VAL A 16 -23.57 -20.55 -8.50
CA VAL A 16 -24.34 -21.29 -9.50
C VAL A 16 -25.83 -20.97 -9.36
N ASN A 17 -26.36 -20.94 -8.14
CA ASN A 17 -27.75 -20.55 -7.91
C ASN A 17 -28.05 -19.10 -8.34
N LEU A 18 -27.14 -18.15 -8.12
CA LEU A 18 -27.31 -16.78 -8.60
C LEU A 18 -27.36 -16.73 -10.12
N VAL A 19 -26.48 -17.46 -10.80
CA VAL A 19 -26.46 -17.55 -12.26
C VAL A 19 -27.76 -18.15 -12.79
N LEU A 20 -28.20 -19.29 -12.26
CA LEU A 20 -29.42 -19.97 -12.70
C LEU A 20 -30.68 -19.13 -12.46
N ASN A 21 -30.67 -18.24 -11.47
CA ASN A 21 -31.74 -17.28 -11.21
C ASN A 21 -31.65 -15.99 -12.05
N GLY A 22 -30.77 -15.94 -13.06
CA GLY A 22 -30.68 -14.83 -14.01
C GLY A 22 -29.90 -13.61 -13.51
N MET A 23 -29.12 -13.72 -12.43
CA MET A 23 -28.35 -12.58 -11.90
C MET A 23 -27.28 -12.07 -12.89
N ILE A 24 -26.86 -12.88 -13.87
CA ILE A 24 -25.96 -12.43 -14.95
C ILE A 24 -26.50 -11.20 -15.68
N ASP A 25 -27.82 -11.09 -15.83
CA ASP A 25 -28.43 -9.96 -16.54
C ASP A 25 -28.50 -8.69 -15.69
N VAL A 26 -28.55 -8.83 -14.36
CA VAL A 26 -28.61 -7.72 -13.41
C VAL A 26 -27.27 -7.00 -13.29
N HIS A 27 -26.16 -7.72 -13.42
CA HIS A 27 -24.80 -7.14 -13.34
C HIS A 27 -24.32 -6.60 -14.69
N HIS A 28 -23.41 -5.62 -14.70
CA HIS A 28 -22.92 -5.02 -15.96
C HIS A 28 -21.99 -5.98 -16.72
N SER A 29 -21.31 -6.90 -16.02
CA SER A 29 -20.45 -7.92 -16.64
C SER A 29 -20.45 -9.23 -15.84
N ALA A 30 -20.00 -10.32 -16.46
CA ALA A 30 -19.78 -11.59 -15.76
C ALA A 30 -18.71 -11.47 -14.67
N PHE A 31 -17.71 -10.60 -14.87
CA PHE A 31 -16.66 -10.34 -13.90
C PHE A 31 -17.19 -9.68 -12.62
N GLU A 32 -18.13 -8.74 -12.73
CA GLU A 32 -18.79 -8.13 -11.57
C GLU A 32 -19.58 -9.16 -10.75
N LEU A 33 -20.26 -10.09 -11.40
CA LEU A 33 -20.97 -11.18 -10.72
C LEU A 33 -19.98 -12.09 -9.97
N ILE A 34 -18.86 -12.45 -10.59
CA ILE A 34 -17.79 -13.25 -9.96
C ILE A 34 -17.22 -12.49 -8.74
N GLN A 35 -16.98 -11.18 -8.85
CA GLN A 35 -16.52 -10.36 -7.73
C GLN A 35 -17.56 -10.21 -6.62
N TYR A 36 -18.83 -10.10 -6.97
CA TYR A 36 -19.92 -10.06 -6.00
C TYR A 36 -19.98 -11.35 -5.17
N SER A 37 -19.83 -12.50 -5.84
CA SER A 37 -19.92 -13.81 -5.17
C SER A 37 -18.65 -14.24 -4.45
N PHE A 38 -17.46 -13.85 -4.94
CA PHE A 38 -16.18 -14.35 -4.42
C PHE A 38 -15.22 -13.27 -3.91
N GLN A 39 -15.66 -12.01 -3.88
CA GLN A 39 -14.89 -10.82 -3.51
C GLN A 39 -13.63 -10.64 -4.38
N VAL A 40 -12.50 -11.19 -3.92
CA VAL A 40 -11.16 -11.05 -4.55
C VAL A 40 -10.73 -12.34 -5.26
N ARG A 41 -11.44 -13.46 -5.05
CA ARG A 41 -11.05 -14.78 -5.58
C ARG A 41 -11.62 -14.97 -6.99
N SER A 42 -10.85 -15.61 -7.87
CA SER A 42 -11.36 -16.04 -9.19
C SER A 42 -12.19 -17.32 -9.05
N LEU A 43 -13.08 -17.59 -10.01
CA LEU A 43 -13.82 -18.86 -10.07
C LEU A 43 -12.86 -20.07 -10.08
N LYS A 44 -11.72 -19.93 -10.78
CA LYS A 44 -10.64 -20.92 -10.80
C LYS A 44 -10.05 -21.17 -9.40
N ASP A 45 -9.87 -20.13 -8.59
CA ASP A 45 -9.34 -20.27 -7.23
C ASP A 45 -10.32 -20.96 -6.28
N VAL A 46 -11.61 -20.67 -6.41
CA VAL A 46 -12.67 -21.30 -5.62
C VAL A 46 -12.76 -22.79 -5.94
N VAL A 47 -12.78 -23.15 -7.24
CA VAL A 47 -12.78 -24.55 -7.68
C VAL A 47 -11.49 -25.27 -7.26
N ARG A 48 -10.32 -24.63 -7.41
CA ARG A 48 -9.04 -25.20 -6.97
C ARG A 48 -9.03 -25.47 -5.46
N ARG A 49 -9.51 -24.52 -4.66
CA ARG A 49 -9.54 -24.62 -3.20
C ARG A 49 -10.50 -25.72 -2.74
N GLY A 50 -11.72 -25.76 -3.26
CA GLY A 50 -12.67 -26.82 -2.94
C GLY A 50 -12.17 -28.21 -3.35
N SER A 51 -11.41 -28.28 -4.44
CA SER A 51 -10.80 -29.53 -4.95
C SER A 51 -9.61 -30.03 -4.13
N GLU A 52 -9.14 -29.28 -3.12
CA GLU A 52 -8.11 -29.77 -2.18
C GLU A 52 -8.66 -30.89 -1.29
N ASN A 53 -9.98 -30.95 -1.07
CA ASN A 53 -10.63 -32.06 -0.38
C ASN A 53 -11.25 -33.06 -1.40
N PRO A 54 -10.75 -34.32 -1.46
CA PRO A 54 -11.26 -35.33 -2.39
C PRO A 54 -12.76 -35.65 -2.26
N GLU A 55 -13.34 -35.51 -1.06
CA GLU A 55 -14.76 -35.80 -0.79
C GLU A 55 -15.71 -34.76 -1.38
N LEU A 56 -15.21 -33.55 -1.64
CA LEU A 56 -15.99 -32.43 -2.17
C LEU A 56 -15.98 -32.35 -3.70
N ILE A 57 -15.09 -33.11 -4.35
CA ILE A 57 -14.97 -33.13 -5.82
C ILE A 57 -16.29 -33.48 -6.53
N PRO A 58 -17.08 -34.50 -6.12
CA PRO A 58 -18.34 -34.82 -6.78
C PRO A 58 -19.37 -33.68 -6.69
N GLN A 59 -19.37 -32.91 -5.59
CA GLN A 59 -20.27 -31.77 -5.42
C GLN A 59 -19.86 -30.62 -6.35
N ILE A 60 -18.56 -30.36 -6.48
CA ILE A 60 -18.04 -29.34 -7.41
C ILE A 60 -18.33 -29.74 -8.86
N GLU A 61 -18.16 -31.02 -9.19
CA GLU A 61 -18.44 -31.56 -10.53
C GLU A 61 -19.91 -31.35 -10.91
N ASP A 62 -20.85 -31.63 -10.01
CA ASP A 62 -22.28 -31.40 -10.20
C ASP A 62 -22.61 -29.91 -10.44
N GLN A 63 -22.01 -29.00 -9.68
CA GLN A 63 -22.18 -27.57 -9.85
C GLN A 63 -21.61 -27.05 -11.19
N ILE A 64 -20.45 -27.57 -11.61
CA ILE A 64 -19.87 -27.27 -12.93
C ILE A 64 -20.79 -27.79 -14.03
N HIS A 65 -21.35 -29.00 -13.86
CA HIS A 65 -22.26 -29.62 -14.81
C HIS A 65 -23.50 -28.77 -15.06
N HIS A 66 -24.19 -28.37 -13.99
CA HIS A 66 -25.38 -27.51 -14.10
C HIS A 66 -25.08 -26.18 -14.79
N LEU A 67 -23.96 -25.55 -14.46
CA LEU A 67 -23.62 -24.24 -14.99
C LEU A 67 -23.17 -24.30 -16.46
N VAL A 68 -22.40 -25.32 -16.86
CA VAL A 68 -21.97 -25.49 -18.27
C VAL A 68 -23.15 -25.80 -19.18
N ILE A 69 -24.08 -26.68 -18.76
CA ILE A 69 -25.29 -26.96 -19.55
C ILE A 69 -26.12 -25.69 -19.73
N TYR A 70 -26.41 -24.99 -18.63
CA TYR A 70 -27.19 -23.76 -18.66
C TYR A 70 -26.58 -22.71 -19.59
N LEU A 71 -25.27 -22.47 -19.48
CA LEU A 71 -24.58 -21.49 -20.33
C LEU A 71 -24.55 -21.91 -21.79
N ASN A 72 -24.39 -23.20 -22.08
CA ASN A 72 -24.44 -23.71 -23.44
C ASN A 72 -25.82 -23.49 -24.06
N GLU A 73 -26.90 -23.81 -23.35
CA GLU A 73 -28.28 -23.59 -23.82
C GLU A 73 -28.56 -22.10 -24.07
N GLU A 74 -28.15 -21.22 -23.15
CA GLU A 74 -28.28 -19.77 -23.29
C GLU A 74 -27.49 -19.22 -24.47
N ILE A 75 -26.23 -19.65 -24.65
CA ILE A 75 -25.39 -19.25 -25.79
C ILE A 75 -26.06 -19.70 -27.07
N ILE A 76 -26.45 -20.97 -27.20
CA ILE A 76 -27.11 -21.50 -28.41
C ILE A 76 -28.42 -20.75 -28.69
N ALA A 77 -29.22 -20.45 -27.67
CA ALA A 77 -30.48 -19.73 -27.83
C ALA A 77 -30.28 -18.27 -28.27
N LEU A 78 -29.29 -17.57 -27.71
CA LEU A 78 -28.91 -16.22 -28.12
C LEU A 78 -28.31 -16.20 -29.53
N CYS A 79 -27.52 -17.22 -29.82
CA CYS A 79 -26.98 -17.47 -31.13
C CYS A 79 -28.11 -17.63 -32.18
N GLY A 80 -29.12 -18.46 -31.90
CA GLY A 80 -30.26 -18.67 -32.80
C GLY A 80 -31.12 -17.43 -33.08
N LYS A 81 -30.94 -16.33 -32.33
CA LYS A 81 -31.62 -15.04 -32.55
C LYS A 81 -30.88 -14.12 -33.51
N ALA A 82 -29.66 -14.48 -33.94
CA ALA A 82 -28.92 -13.73 -34.95
C ALA A 82 -29.61 -13.86 -36.32
N SER A 83 -29.68 -12.75 -37.07
CA SER A 83 -30.23 -12.73 -38.42
C SER A 83 -29.14 -12.47 -39.46
N PRO A 84 -29.32 -12.83 -40.74
CA PRO A 84 -28.36 -12.50 -41.80
C PRO A 84 -28.17 -11.00 -42.02
N ILE A 85 -29.07 -10.16 -41.48
CA ILE A 85 -29.03 -8.69 -41.57
C ILE A 85 -28.16 -8.10 -40.45
N GLY A 86 -27.86 -8.89 -39.41
CA GLY A 86 -27.04 -8.50 -38.27
C GLY A 86 -27.56 -9.03 -36.93
N LEU A 87 -26.78 -8.74 -35.89
CA LEU A 87 -27.08 -9.05 -34.49
C LEU A 87 -27.53 -7.77 -33.77
N ASP A 88 -28.58 -7.85 -32.95
CA ASP A 88 -29.01 -6.72 -32.13
C ASP A 88 -28.00 -6.46 -31.00
N ASP A 89 -27.80 -5.17 -30.69
CA ASP A 89 -26.85 -4.71 -29.67
C ASP A 89 -27.19 -5.26 -28.28
N SER A 90 -28.48 -5.36 -27.98
CA SER A 90 -28.96 -5.91 -26.71
C SER A 90 -28.62 -7.40 -26.60
N HIS A 91 -28.81 -8.17 -27.68
CA HIS A 91 -28.48 -9.59 -27.74
C HIS A 91 -26.98 -9.83 -27.65
N PHE A 92 -26.15 -9.00 -28.30
CA PHE A 92 -24.69 -9.14 -28.21
C PHE A 92 -24.16 -8.87 -26.79
N VAL A 93 -24.72 -7.90 -26.07
CA VAL A 93 -24.32 -7.63 -24.68
C VAL A 93 -24.64 -8.82 -23.77
N VAL A 94 -25.83 -9.39 -23.92
CA VAL A 94 -26.25 -10.59 -23.16
C VAL A 94 -25.35 -11.78 -23.51
N LEU A 95 -25.09 -12.00 -24.80
CA LEU A 95 -24.20 -13.06 -25.30
C LEU A 95 -22.78 -12.90 -24.77
N HIS A 96 -22.21 -11.69 -24.82
CA HIS A 96 -20.86 -11.41 -24.34
C HIS A 96 -20.69 -11.79 -22.86
N LYS A 97 -21.68 -11.52 -22.00
CA LYS A 97 -21.65 -11.93 -20.59
C LYS A 97 -21.60 -13.45 -20.43
N ARG A 98 -22.39 -14.21 -21.21
CA ARG A 98 -22.37 -15.69 -21.16
C ARG A 98 -21.06 -16.26 -21.68
N LEU A 99 -20.49 -15.68 -22.74
CA LEU A 99 -19.19 -16.09 -23.28
C LEU A 99 -18.05 -15.88 -22.28
N GLN A 100 -18.04 -14.73 -21.60
CA GLN A 100 -17.07 -14.46 -20.53
C GLN A 100 -17.18 -15.49 -19.41
N LEU A 101 -18.40 -15.81 -18.97
CA LEU A 101 -18.60 -16.76 -17.89
C LEU A 101 -18.26 -18.20 -18.30
N MET A 102 -18.62 -18.61 -19.52
CA MET A 102 -18.25 -19.92 -20.07
C MET A 102 -16.73 -20.07 -20.18
N TYR A 103 -16.01 -19.02 -20.58
CA TYR A 103 -14.55 -19.04 -20.65
C TYR A 103 -13.89 -19.14 -19.27
N GLU A 104 -14.38 -18.40 -18.27
CA GLU A 104 -13.89 -18.52 -16.89
C GLU A 104 -14.22 -19.89 -16.27
N MET A 105 -15.37 -20.47 -16.61
CA MET A 105 -15.71 -21.84 -16.21
C MET A 105 -14.77 -22.86 -16.86
N TRP A 106 -14.48 -22.73 -18.15
CA TRP A 106 -13.53 -23.59 -18.84
C TRP A 106 -12.13 -23.53 -18.20
N LYS A 107 -11.64 -22.33 -17.82
CA LYS A 107 -10.39 -22.19 -17.06
C LYS A 107 -10.43 -22.90 -15.70
N ALA A 108 -11.59 -22.90 -15.05
CA ALA A 108 -11.78 -23.59 -13.77
C ALA A 108 -11.80 -25.12 -13.96
N MET A 109 -12.42 -25.64 -15.01
CA MET A 109 -12.42 -27.07 -15.36
C MET A 109 -11.00 -27.60 -15.59
N LYS A 110 -10.11 -26.78 -16.18
CA LYS A 110 -8.68 -27.12 -16.39
C LYS A 110 -7.87 -27.32 -15.10
N THR A 111 -8.44 -27.06 -13.92
CA THR A 111 -7.74 -27.27 -12.64
C THR A 111 -7.65 -28.74 -12.24
N ASN A 112 -8.57 -29.60 -12.67
CA ASN A 112 -8.60 -31.02 -12.32
C ASN A 112 -9.12 -31.86 -13.48
N LYS A 113 -8.41 -32.96 -13.81
CA LYS A 113 -8.78 -33.88 -14.90
C LYS A 113 -10.17 -34.48 -14.75
N LYS A 114 -10.70 -34.58 -13.53
CA LYS A 114 -12.07 -35.09 -13.28
C LYS A 114 -13.15 -34.19 -13.87
N TYR A 115 -12.89 -32.88 -14.00
CA TYR A 115 -13.85 -31.93 -14.59
C TYR A 115 -13.76 -31.87 -16.12
N GLU A 116 -12.84 -32.61 -16.75
CA GLU A 116 -12.69 -32.71 -18.21
C GLU A 116 -13.46 -33.91 -18.80
N ALA A 117 -14.63 -34.23 -18.23
CA ALA A 117 -15.46 -35.31 -18.75
C ALA A 117 -15.89 -35.01 -20.20
N ALA A 118 -15.92 -36.05 -21.03
CA ALA A 118 -16.22 -35.92 -22.46
C ALA A 118 -17.60 -35.28 -22.73
N GLU A 119 -18.58 -35.57 -21.87
CA GLU A 119 -19.93 -34.99 -21.93
C GLU A 119 -19.92 -33.47 -21.70
N LEU A 120 -19.25 -33.02 -20.63
CA LEU A 120 -19.06 -31.60 -20.30
C LEU A 120 -18.32 -30.85 -21.42
N MET A 121 -17.24 -31.44 -21.95
CA MET A 121 -16.49 -30.85 -23.06
C MET A 121 -17.33 -30.74 -24.34
N SER A 122 -18.25 -31.69 -24.59
CA SER A 122 -19.15 -31.64 -25.74
C SER A 122 -20.09 -30.42 -25.71
N HIS A 123 -20.53 -29.99 -24.53
CA HIS A 123 -21.32 -28.76 -24.36
C HIS A 123 -20.49 -27.50 -24.61
N VAL A 124 -19.23 -27.46 -24.13
CA VAL A 124 -18.33 -26.34 -24.42
C VAL A 124 -18.05 -26.25 -25.92
N ASP A 125 -17.77 -27.37 -26.58
CA ASP A 125 -17.52 -27.40 -28.02
C ASP A 125 -18.77 -27.04 -28.83
N ALA A 126 -19.97 -27.47 -28.41
CA ALA A 126 -21.23 -27.04 -29.03
C ALA A 126 -21.42 -25.51 -28.98
N SER A 127 -21.08 -24.87 -27.85
CA SER A 127 -21.11 -23.41 -27.72
C SER A 127 -20.08 -22.71 -28.63
N ARG A 128 -18.90 -23.31 -28.84
CA ARG A 128 -17.87 -22.80 -29.76
C ARG A 128 -18.32 -22.89 -31.21
N GLU A 129 -18.91 -24.01 -31.62
CA GLU A 129 -19.43 -24.17 -32.98
C GLU A 129 -20.61 -23.21 -33.25
N ALA A 130 -21.51 -23.03 -32.29
CA ALA A 130 -22.60 -22.04 -32.40
C ALA A 130 -22.07 -20.60 -32.59
N MET A 131 -20.98 -20.25 -31.91
CA MET A 131 -20.33 -18.94 -32.07
C MET A 131 -19.65 -18.76 -33.43
N LYS A 132 -18.97 -19.80 -33.94
CA LYS A 132 -18.34 -19.76 -35.27
C LYS A 132 -19.36 -19.54 -36.39
N ILE A 133 -20.50 -20.22 -36.31
CA ILE A 133 -21.58 -20.08 -37.31
C ILE A 133 -22.02 -18.61 -37.40
N ILE A 134 -22.24 -17.97 -36.26
CA ILE A 134 -22.75 -16.59 -36.23
C ILE A 134 -21.69 -15.57 -36.56
N TYR A 135 -20.45 -15.81 -36.16
CA TYR A 135 -19.35 -14.97 -36.61
C TYR A 135 -19.22 -15.02 -38.14
N GLY A 136 -19.44 -16.18 -38.76
CA GLY A 136 -19.54 -16.33 -40.21
C GLY A 136 -20.69 -15.52 -40.81
N ASP A 137 -21.90 -15.67 -40.26
CA ASP A 137 -23.10 -15.00 -40.76
C ASP A 137 -23.10 -13.47 -40.54
N CYS A 138 -22.44 -13.00 -39.48
CA CYS A 138 -22.42 -11.60 -39.03
C CYS A 138 -21.02 -10.98 -39.01
N LYS A 139 -20.11 -11.40 -39.91
CA LYS A 139 -18.67 -11.00 -39.87
C LYS A 139 -18.42 -9.48 -39.85
N ASN A 140 -19.31 -8.70 -40.47
CA ASN A 140 -19.20 -7.24 -40.57
C ASN A 140 -19.73 -6.49 -39.33
N TYR A 141 -20.23 -7.20 -38.32
CA TYR A 141 -20.78 -6.57 -37.12
C TYR A 141 -19.66 -5.93 -36.27
N HIS A 142 -19.77 -4.62 -36.05
CA HIS A 142 -18.70 -3.80 -35.50
C HIS A 142 -18.22 -4.20 -34.10
N ARG A 143 -19.09 -4.81 -33.28
CA ARG A 143 -18.79 -5.13 -31.88
C ARG A 143 -18.08 -6.46 -31.67
N TRP A 144 -17.82 -7.24 -32.73
CA TRP A 144 -16.89 -8.38 -32.63
C TRP A 144 -15.50 -7.95 -32.14
N LYS A 145 -15.12 -6.70 -32.40
CA LYS A 145 -13.88 -6.07 -31.90
C LYS A 145 -13.90 -5.78 -30.39
N GLU A 146 -15.07 -5.84 -29.72
CA GLU A 146 -15.20 -5.69 -28.27
C GLU A 146 -14.87 -6.97 -27.51
N LEU A 147 -14.85 -8.13 -28.19
CA LEU A 147 -14.38 -9.37 -27.58
C LEU A 147 -12.87 -9.27 -27.30
N SER A 148 -12.44 -9.73 -26.13
CA SER A 148 -11.02 -9.82 -25.83
C SER A 148 -10.31 -10.82 -26.76
N THR A 149 -9.01 -10.64 -26.94
CA THR A 149 -8.17 -11.54 -27.75
C THR A 149 -8.30 -13.00 -27.31
N ASP A 150 -8.42 -13.23 -26.00
CA ASP A 150 -8.60 -14.56 -25.41
C ASP A 150 -9.93 -15.21 -25.81
N LEU A 151 -11.01 -14.42 -25.88
CA LEU A 151 -12.33 -14.92 -26.28
C LEU A 151 -12.39 -15.16 -27.79
N GLN A 152 -11.71 -14.33 -28.58
CA GLN A 152 -11.59 -14.53 -30.03
C GLN A 152 -10.79 -15.80 -30.35
N GLU A 153 -9.66 -16.03 -29.69
CA GLU A 153 -8.87 -17.26 -29.85
C GLU A 153 -9.67 -18.49 -29.39
N PHE A 154 -10.38 -18.40 -28.26
CA PHE A 154 -11.11 -19.53 -27.69
C PHE A 154 -12.38 -19.89 -28.49
N PHE A 155 -13.22 -18.93 -28.85
CA PHE A 155 -14.51 -19.19 -29.53
C PHE A 155 -14.43 -19.16 -31.06
N LEU A 156 -13.54 -18.35 -31.65
CA LEU A 156 -13.51 -18.11 -33.10
C LEU A 156 -12.30 -18.75 -33.81
N ASP A 157 -11.37 -19.35 -33.06
CA ASP A 157 -10.12 -19.94 -33.56
C ASP A 157 -9.26 -18.96 -34.41
N GLU A 158 -9.44 -17.64 -34.23
CA GLU A 158 -8.59 -16.63 -34.85
C GLU A 158 -7.21 -16.61 -34.16
N LYS A 159 -6.29 -17.43 -34.68
CA LYS A 159 -4.86 -17.34 -34.35
C LYS A 159 -4.20 -16.33 -35.26
N LYS A 160 -3.35 -15.48 -34.69
CA LYS A 160 -2.51 -14.54 -35.44
C LYS A 160 -1.62 -15.33 -36.42
N GLU A 161 -1.79 -15.12 -37.73
CA GLU A 161 -0.94 -15.72 -38.76
C GLU A 161 0.51 -15.23 -38.60
N GLU A 162 1.38 -16.08 -38.08
CA GLU A 162 2.82 -16.04 -38.36
C GLU A 162 3.03 -16.75 -39.70
N LEU A 163 3.16 -15.99 -40.79
CA LEU A 163 3.51 -16.55 -42.11
C LEU A 163 4.91 -16.09 -42.54
N SER A 164 5.80 -17.08 -42.54
CA SER A 164 7.13 -17.11 -43.12
C SER A 164 7.07 -17.60 -44.57
N VAL A 165 7.58 -16.86 -45.56
CA VAL A 165 8.18 -17.41 -46.80
C VAL A 165 9.21 -16.40 -47.37
N ILE A 166 10.37 -16.95 -47.67
CA ILE A 166 11.51 -16.40 -48.41
C ILE A 166 11.21 -16.49 -49.92
N GLU A 167 11.41 -15.43 -50.72
CA GLU A 167 12.19 -15.48 -51.98
C GLU A 167 12.34 -14.09 -52.63
N GLU A 168 13.36 -13.99 -53.49
CA GLU A 168 14.14 -12.81 -53.83
C GLU A 168 13.57 -11.94 -54.98
N VAL A 169 14.19 -10.76 -55.11
CA VAL A 169 14.41 -9.92 -56.31
C VAL A 169 13.48 -8.71 -56.53
N GLU A 170 14.12 -7.55 -56.49
CA GLU A 170 13.74 -6.13 -56.71
C GLU A 170 13.03 -5.80 -58.07
N PRO A 171 12.78 -4.51 -58.44
CA PRO A 171 12.12 -3.37 -57.76
C PRO A 171 11.11 -2.63 -58.68
N ALA A 172 10.16 -1.83 -58.14
CA ALA A 172 9.76 -0.54 -58.75
C ALA A 172 8.68 0.24 -57.94
N TRP A 173 9.11 1.37 -57.37
CA TRP A 173 8.46 2.67 -57.21
C TRP A 173 6.94 2.79 -57.47
N PHE A 174 6.16 3.26 -56.47
CA PHE A 174 5.34 4.49 -56.52
C PHE A 174 4.79 4.83 -55.11
N ALA A 175 4.85 6.11 -54.74
CA ALA A 175 4.45 6.66 -53.44
C ALA A 175 2.98 7.11 -53.39
N ARG A 176 2.35 7.06 -52.19
CA ARG A 176 1.24 7.94 -51.73
C ARG A 176 1.27 8.07 -50.19
N GLU A 177 1.35 9.30 -49.67
CA GLU A 177 0.22 10.07 -49.07
C GLU A 177 -0.47 9.22 -47.98
N ASP A 178 0.16 8.96 -46.84
CA ASP A 178 0.07 9.80 -45.63
C ASP A 178 1.32 9.60 -44.75
N GLY A 179 1.95 10.70 -44.36
CA GLY A 179 3.29 10.72 -43.77
C GLY A 179 3.39 10.18 -42.33
N VAL A 180 3.47 8.86 -42.16
CA VAL A 180 4.16 8.24 -41.01
C VAL A 180 5.11 7.14 -41.50
N VAL A 181 6.40 7.46 -41.43
CA VAL A 181 7.51 6.55 -41.71
C VAL A 181 7.69 5.61 -40.51
N SER A 182 7.22 4.37 -40.60
CA SER A 182 7.77 3.28 -39.78
C SER A 182 8.93 2.67 -40.56
N SER A 183 10.14 3.13 -40.27
CA SER A 183 11.35 2.64 -40.93
C SER A 183 11.71 1.23 -40.48
N ILE A 184 12.07 0.37 -41.43
CA ILE A 184 12.81 -0.90 -41.30
C ILE A 184 14.04 -0.82 -40.35
N ALA A 185 14.51 0.40 -40.06
CA ALA A 185 15.49 0.67 -39.01
C ALA A 185 15.02 0.26 -37.60
N HIS A 186 13.72 0.27 -37.31
CA HIS A 186 13.19 -0.06 -35.98
C HIS A 186 13.17 -1.57 -35.69
N GLU A 187 12.92 -2.41 -36.69
CA GLU A 187 13.01 -3.88 -36.59
C GLU A 187 14.46 -4.38 -36.62
N LYS A 188 15.34 -3.78 -37.44
CA LYS A 188 16.78 -4.04 -37.36
C LYS A 188 17.38 -3.58 -36.02
N ALA A 189 16.93 -2.44 -35.49
CA ALA A 189 17.35 -1.97 -34.17
C ALA A 189 16.93 -2.95 -33.06
N GLN A 190 15.74 -3.55 -33.12
CA GLN A 190 15.30 -4.53 -32.12
C GLN A 190 16.10 -5.85 -32.17
N SER A 191 16.45 -6.35 -33.35
CA SER A 191 17.30 -7.55 -33.51
C SER A 191 18.76 -7.29 -33.09
N GLU A 192 19.32 -6.15 -33.46
CA GLU A 192 20.65 -5.73 -33.00
C GLU A 192 20.69 -5.47 -31.49
N ASP A 193 19.63 -4.89 -30.91
CA ASP A 193 19.53 -4.63 -29.48
C ASP A 193 19.41 -5.92 -28.66
N GLU A 194 18.73 -6.95 -29.16
CA GLU A 194 18.76 -8.28 -28.52
C GLU A 194 20.15 -8.94 -28.60
N GLY A 195 20.86 -8.81 -29.72
CA GLY A 195 22.24 -9.27 -29.86
C GLY A 195 23.19 -8.54 -28.89
N LYS A 196 23.06 -7.22 -28.79
CA LYS A 196 23.82 -6.37 -27.84
C LYS A 196 23.50 -6.71 -26.38
N LYS A 197 22.22 -6.97 -26.05
CA LYS A 197 21.78 -7.45 -24.73
C LYS A 197 22.46 -8.77 -24.36
N LYS A 198 22.39 -9.79 -25.22
CA LYS A 198 23.01 -11.10 -24.97
C LYS A 198 24.53 -11.00 -24.79
N GLN A 199 25.19 -10.20 -25.63
CA GLN A 199 26.63 -9.99 -25.52
C GLN A 199 27.02 -9.26 -24.23
N PHE A 200 26.25 -8.25 -23.82
CA PHE A 200 26.48 -7.54 -22.57
C PHE A 200 26.29 -8.44 -21.35
N VAL A 201 25.22 -9.23 -21.31
CA VAL A 201 24.94 -10.19 -20.23
C VAL A 201 26.06 -11.21 -20.13
N ALA A 202 26.45 -11.85 -21.24
CA ALA A 202 27.53 -12.85 -21.25
C ALA A 202 28.89 -12.28 -20.82
N LYS A 203 29.22 -11.04 -21.23
CA LYS A 203 30.44 -10.35 -20.78
C LYS A 203 30.37 -10.03 -19.28
N THR A 204 29.22 -9.62 -18.78
CA THR A 204 28.99 -9.31 -17.36
C THR A 204 29.10 -10.59 -16.51
N GLU A 205 28.47 -11.69 -16.92
CA GLU A 205 28.60 -13.01 -16.28
C GLU A 205 30.04 -13.49 -16.24
N LYS A 206 30.80 -13.31 -17.33
CA LYS A 206 32.23 -13.64 -17.36
C LYS A 206 33.04 -12.83 -16.34
N VAL A 207 32.75 -11.53 -16.21
CA VAL A 207 33.39 -10.68 -15.19
C VAL A 207 33.01 -11.16 -13.78
N LEU A 208 31.75 -11.50 -13.51
CA LEU A 208 31.30 -12.01 -12.21
C LEU A 208 31.92 -13.38 -11.87
N SER A 209 32.01 -14.28 -12.84
CA SER A 209 32.72 -15.56 -12.69
C SER A 209 34.21 -15.37 -12.38
N ASN A 210 34.84 -14.35 -12.97
CA ASN A 210 36.23 -14.00 -12.68
C ASN A 210 36.41 -13.45 -11.25
N TYR A 211 35.42 -12.73 -10.71
CA TYR A 211 35.40 -12.36 -9.29
C TYR A 211 35.26 -13.57 -8.37
N ARG A 212 34.41 -14.57 -8.71
CA ARG A 212 34.35 -15.85 -7.95
C ARG A 212 35.70 -16.55 -7.92
N ALA A 213 36.44 -16.50 -9.03
CA ALA A 213 37.80 -17.05 -9.13
C ALA A 213 38.88 -16.16 -8.49
N LYS A 214 38.52 -15.05 -7.83
CA LYS A 214 39.43 -14.05 -7.24
C LYS A 214 40.42 -13.43 -8.24
N ASN A 215 40.09 -13.41 -9.54
CA ASN A 215 40.91 -12.79 -10.59
C ASN A 215 40.07 -11.81 -11.43
N PRO A 216 39.66 -10.67 -10.86
CA PRO A 216 38.74 -9.72 -11.50
C PRO A 216 39.31 -9.09 -12.79
N ASP A 217 38.53 -9.17 -13.88
CA ASP A 217 38.86 -8.56 -15.17
C ASP A 217 38.39 -7.09 -15.24
N TYR A 218 39.20 -6.22 -14.63
CA TYR A 218 38.92 -4.78 -14.57
C TYR A 218 38.93 -4.07 -15.94
N LYS A 219 39.60 -4.64 -16.96
CA LYS A 219 39.66 -4.04 -18.29
C LYS A 219 38.30 -4.19 -18.98
N THR A 220 37.80 -5.42 -19.01
CA THR A 220 36.46 -5.71 -19.56
C THR A 220 35.37 -4.99 -18.75
N MET A 221 35.54 -4.84 -17.44
CA MET A 221 34.60 -4.08 -16.60
C MET A 221 34.54 -2.60 -16.98
N ARG A 222 35.68 -1.93 -17.19
CA ARG A 222 35.71 -0.52 -17.63
C ARG A 222 35.04 -0.37 -18.99
N GLU A 223 35.32 -1.28 -19.93
CA GLU A 223 34.68 -1.31 -21.25
C GLU A 223 33.15 -1.47 -21.14
N LEU A 224 32.64 -2.26 -20.20
CA LEU A 224 31.19 -2.42 -19.96
C LEU A 224 30.54 -1.17 -19.35
N VAL A 225 31.24 -0.49 -18.43
CA VAL A 225 30.74 0.74 -17.79
C VAL A 225 30.68 1.90 -18.78
N GLU A 226 31.71 2.06 -19.62
CA GLU A 226 31.82 3.13 -20.61
C GLU A 226 30.92 2.93 -21.85
N ASN A 227 30.37 1.72 -22.02
CA ASN A 227 29.49 1.40 -23.14
C ASN A 227 28.18 2.21 -23.10
N GLN A 228 27.87 2.95 -24.18
CA GLN A 228 26.70 3.82 -24.29
C GLN A 228 25.39 3.10 -24.64
N GLY A 229 25.35 1.76 -24.56
CA GLY A 229 24.12 0.99 -24.83
C GLY A 229 22.97 1.43 -23.91
N ASN A 230 21.87 1.92 -24.50
CA ASN A 230 20.65 2.36 -23.82
C ASN A 230 19.52 1.31 -23.96
N PHE A 231 19.81 0.05 -23.67
CA PHE A 231 18.81 -1.02 -23.70
C PHE A 231 18.36 -1.41 -22.28
N ARG A 232 17.10 -1.82 -22.13
CA ARG A 232 16.55 -2.31 -20.86
C ARG A 232 16.78 -3.82 -20.68
N LEU A 233 17.13 -4.23 -19.47
CA LEU A 233 17.28 -5.62 -19.06
C LEU A 233 15.95 -6.13 -18.50
N GLU A 234 15.38 -7.15 -19.14
CA GLU A 234 14.09 -7.74 -18.79
C GLU A 234 14.14 -9.27 -18.86
N GLY A 235 13.15 -9.94 -18.26
CA GLY A 235 13.01 -11.40 -18.30
C GLY A 235 14.16 -12.15 -17.60
N ILE A 236 14.51 -13.31 -18.15
CA ILE A 236 15.44 -14.31 -17.59
C ILE A 236 16.87 -13.75 -17.45
N TYR A 237 17.30 -12.90 -18.39
CA TYR A 237 18.65 -12.31 -18.35
C TYR A 237 18.88 -11.44 -17.11
N CYS A 238 17.85 -10.71 -16.67
CA CYS A 238 17.93 -9.91 -15.46
C CYS A 238 17.95 -10.80 -14.20
N ASP A 239 17.15 -11.86 -14.16
CA ASP A 239 17.06 -12.76 -13.01
C ASP A 239 18.39 -13.48 -12.76
N ASN A 240 19.03 -13.99 -13.81
CA ASN A 240 20.33 -14.64 -13.73
C ASN A 240 21.41 -13.67 -13.23
N LEU A 241 21.45 -12.45 -13.78
CA LEU A 241 22.42 -11.44 -13.34
C LEU A 241 22.23 -11.07 -11.87
N ILE A 242 20.98 -10.92 -11.40
CA ILE A 242 20.72 -10.64 -9.98
C ILE A 242 21.31 -11.75 -9.10
N GLU A 243 21.09 -13.02 -9.44
CA GLU A 243 21.63 -14.15 -8.66
C GLU A 243 23.16 -14.19 -8.67
N GLU A 244 23.76 -13.95 -9.83
CA GLU A 244 25.21 -13.87 -9.98
C GLU A 244 25.79 -12.72 -9.13
N PHE A 245 25.23 -11.52 -9.18
CA PHE A 245 25.67 -10.39 -8.34
C PHE A 245 25.56 -10.68 -6.84
N ILE A 246 24.43 -11.27 -6.39
CA ILE A 246 24.22 -11.60 -4.97
C ILE A 246 25.21 -12.67 -4.49
N SER A 247 25.52 -13.65 -5.32
CA SER A 247 26.45 -14.72 -4.98
C SER A 247 27.91 -14.24 -4.84
N VAL A 248 28.30 -13.24 -5.62
CA VAL A 248 29.67 -12.71 -5.67
C VAL A 248 29.87 -11.55 -4.69
N TRP A 249 28.78 -11.04 -4.12
CA TRP A 249 28.72 -9.83 -3.30
C TRP A 249 29.83 -9.71 -2.26
N ASP A 250 29.96 -10.71 -1.36
CA ASP A 250 30.92 -10.64 -0.25
C ASP A 250 32.36 -10.75 -0.75
N THR A 251 32.59 -11.64 -1.72
CA THR A 251 33.91 -11.81 -2.34
C THR A 251 34.36 -10.55 -3.07
N ALA A 252 33.44 -9.83 -3.71
CA ALA A 252 33.75 -8.55 -4.36
C ALA A 252 34.05 -7.44 -3.35
N ILE A 253 33.26 -7.34 -2.27
CA ILE A 253 33.47 -6.36 -1.19
C ILE A 253 34.83 -6.59 -0.51
N ASP A 254 35.17 -7.85 -0.21
CA ASP A 254 36.45 -8.19 0.44
C ASP A 254 37.64 -7.84 -0.47
N LEU A 255 37.60 -8.25 -1.74
CA LEU A 255 38.67 -7.98 -2.71
C LEU A 255 38.87 -6.47 -2.99
N GLU A 256 37.79 -5.70 -3.05
CA GLU A 256 37.85 -4.25 -3.26
C GLU A 256 38.27 -3.48 -2.01
N THR A 257 38.10 -4.07 -0.82
CA THR A 257 38.66 -3.54 0.42
C THR A 257 40.17 -3.75 0.49
N GLU A 258 40.68 -4.86 -0.04
CA GLU A 258 42.13 -5.16 -0.12
C GLU A 258 42.85 -4.35 -1.22
N HIS A 259 42.17 -4.02 -2.32
CA HIS A 259 42.74 -3.28 -3.46
C HIS A 259 42.18 -1.85 -3.59
N SER A 260 42.76 -0.90 -2.83
CA SER A 260 42.33 0.51 -2.76
C SER A 260 42.20 1.22 -4.10
N ASP A 261 43.04 0.89 -5.08
CA ASP A 261 43.09 1.58 -6.38
C ASP A 261 41.92 1.22 -7.29
N LYS A 262 41.15 0.17 -6.96
CA LYS A 262 40.03 -0.33 -7.76
C LYS A 262 38.73 -0.49 -6.99
N LYS A 263 38.65 0.13 -5.81
CA LYS A 263 37.55 0.09 -4.83
C LYS A 263 36.15 0.44 -5.35
N TYR A 264 36.05 1.07 -6.53
CA TYR A 264 34.78 1.53 -7.10
C TYR A 264 34.33 0.73 -8.32
N SER A 265 35.10 -0.27 -8.74
CA SER A 265 34.92 -0.91 -10.04
C SER A 265 33.64 -1.77 -10.06
N PHE A 266 33.46 -2.64 -9.06
CA PHE A 266 32.27 -3.46 -8.88
C PHE A 266 31.04 -2.59 -8.66
N GLY A 267 31.14 -1.56 -7.82
CA GLY A 267 30.07 -0.58 -7.60
C GLY A 267 29.64 0.14 -8.89
N ALA A 268 30.57 0.50 -9.76
CA ALA A 268 30.28 1.15 -11.05
C ALA A 268 29.59 0.20 -12.05
N LEU A 269 30.04 -1.07 -12.13
CA LEU A 269 29.39 -2.07 -12.97
C LEU A 269 27.97 -2.36 -12.46
N LEU A 270 27.82 -2.58 -11.16
CA LEU A 270 26.53 -2.81 -10.52
C LEU A 270 25.58 -1.64 -10.75
N ARG A 271 26.06 -0.40 -10.61
CA ARG A 271 25.28 0.81 -10.93
C ARG A 271 24.78 0.78 -12.37
N LYS A 272 25.66 0.47 -13.34
CA LYS A 272 25.31 0.43 -14.76
C LYS A 272 24.20 -0.60 -15.03
N VAL A 273 24.33 -1.80 -14.46
CA VAL A 273 23.31 -2.86 -14.59
C VAL A 273 22.01 -2.43 -13.90
N PHE A 274 22.07 -1.88 -12.70
CA PHE A 274 20.90 -1.41 -11.94
C PHE A 274 20.11 -0.32 -12.70
N MET A 275 20.80 0.62 -13.36
CA MET A 275 20.16 1.65 -14.20
C MET A 275 19.50 1.09 -15.45
N MET A 276 19.90 -0.09 -15.92
CA MET A 276 19.28 -0.76 -17.07
C MET A 276 18.05 -1.61 -16.69
N MET A 277 17.79 -1.82 -15.40
CA MET A 277 16.65 -2.61 -14.92
C MET A 277 15.35 -1.81 -14.89
N THR A 278 14.22 -2.50 -15.02
CA THR A 278 12.90 -1.93 -14.73
C THR A 278 12.67 -1.83 -13.22
N ASP A 279 11.77 -0.95 -12.77
CA ASP A 279 11.52 -0.74 -11.32
C ASP A 279 11.09 -2.01 -10.58
N LYS A 280 10.28 -2.85 -11.24
CA LYS A 280 9.90 -4.15 -10.70
C LYS A 280 11.14 -5.01 -10.41
N ARG A 281 12.10 -5.04 -11.34
CA ARG A 281 13.36 -5.81 -11.18
C ARG A 281 14.32 -5.17 -10.19
N LYS A 282 14.38 -3.85 -10.10
CA LYS A 282 15.12 -3.14 -9.04
C LYS A 282 14.59 -3.55 -7.66
N ASN A 283 13.28 -3.66 -7.51
CA ASN A 283 12.64 -4.13 -6.28
C ASN A 283 12.91 -5.62 -6.02
N ASP A 284 12.90 -6.49 -7.05
CA ASP A 284 13.29 -7.91 -6.93
C ASP A 284 14.76 -8.06 -6.46
N PHE A 285 15.67 -7.22 -6.98
CA PHE A 285 17.06 -7.16 -6.52
C PHE A 285 17.11 -6.77 -5.03
N ALA A 286 16.42 -5.68 -4.66
CA ALA A 286 16.39 -5.20 -3.28
C ALA A 286 15.90 -6.31 -2.31
N ILE A 287 14.88 -7.08 -2.68
CA ILE A 287 14.41 -8.26 -1.90
C ILE A 287 15.56 -9.24 -1.67
N LYS A 288 16.20 -9.72 -2.75
CA LYS A 288 17.26 -10.73 -2.67
C LYS A 288 18.47 -10.23 -1.85
N LEU A 289 18.84 -8.96 -2.00
CA LEU A 289 19.92 -8.37 -1.21
C LEU A 289 19.56 -8.29 0.27
N PHE A 290 18.37 -7.79 0.61
CA PHE A 290 17.95 -7.68 2.00
C PHE A 290 17.74 -9.05 2.66
N ASP A 291 17.31 -10.07 1.91
CA ASP A 291 17.25 -11.44 2.40
C ASP A 291 18.64 -11.99 2.77
N LYS A 292 19.66 -11.67 1.97
CA LYS A 292 21.05 -12.01 2.29
C LYS A 292 21.53 -11.32 3.57
N TYR A 293 21.35 -10.01 3.70
CA TYR A 293 21.75 -9.28 4.92
C TYR A 293 20.99 -9.72 6.18
N LYS A 294 19.74 -10.15 6.03
CA LYS A 294 18.97 -10.78 7.11
C LYS A 294 19.61 -12.07 7.62
N GLN A 295 20.17 -12.89 6.73
CA GLN A 295 20.87 -14.13 7.09
C GLN A 295 22.25 -13.87 7.70
N ASP A 296 23.01 -12.92 7.14
CA ASP A 296 24.43 -12.76 7.45
C ASP A 296 24.72 -11.77 8.60
N SER A 297 23.86 -10.77 8.81
CA SER A 297 24.18 -9.59 9.65
C SER A 297 23.14 -9.23 10.71
N ASN A 298 22.25 -10.18 11.05
CA ASN A 298 21.25 -10.03 12.12
C ASN A 298 20.32 -8.80 11.92
N ASP A 299 19.78 -8.67 10.70
CA ASP A 299 18.87 -7.60 10.24
C ASP A 299 19.50 -6.19 10.10
N VAL A 300 20.82 -6.06 9.99
CA VAL A 300 21.50 -4.77 9.72
C VAL A 300 21.51 -4.47 8.22
N LEU A 301 21.14 -3.25 7.83
CA LEU A 301 21.14 -2.83 6.42
C LEU A 301 22.55 -2.63 5.85
N PRO A 302 22.72 -2.78 4.52
CA PRO A 302 23.98 -2.45 3.85
C PRO A 302 24.34 -0.97 4.01
N CYS A 303 25.61 -0.71 4.33
CA CYS A 303 26.22 0.62 4.36
C CYS A 303 27.43 0.65 3.42
N LEU A 304 27.19 0.73 2.11
CA LEU A 304 28.22 0.60 1.08
C LEU A 304 28.68 1.94 0.48
N GLU A 305 28.51 3.04 1.22
CA GLU A 305 28.93 4.38 0.81
C GLU A 305 30.41 4.44 0.41
N ASN A 306 31.24 3.62 1.07
CA ASN A 306 32.67 3.53 0.85
C ASN A 306 33.06 2.92 -0.51
N PHE A 307 32.14 2.25 -1.20
CA PHE A 307 32.34 1.58 -2.50
C PHE A 307 31.74 2.37 -3.67
N VAL A 308 31.25 3.59 -3.40
CA VAL A 308 30.74 4.51 -4.43
C VAL A 308 31.56 5.79 -4.40
N GLU A 309 32.15 6.14 -5.55
CA GLU A 309 32.92 7.36 -5.68
C GLU A 309 32.05 8.60 -5.42
N ASN A 310 32.51 9.48 -4.50
CA ASN A 310 31.85 10.73 -4.16
C ASN A 310 30.36 10.59 -3.78
N PHE A 311 30.01 9.55 -3.03
CA PHE A 311 28.62 9.21 -2.65
C PHE A 311 27.79 10.43 -2.18
N GLN A 312 28.29 11.20 -1.21
CA GLN A 312 27.56 12.33 -0.64
C GLN A 312 27.32 13.46 -1.66
N ALA A 313 28.35 13.85 -2.42
CA ALA A 313 28.22 14.89 -3.44
C ALA A 313 27.30 14.44 -4.59
N GLY A 314 27.40 13.17 -4.98
CA GLY A 314 26.55 12.56 -6.00
C GLY A 314 25.08 12.50 -5.58
N LEU A 315 24.79 12.12 -4.33
CA LEU A 315 23.44 12.11 -3.79
C LEU A 315 22.84 13.52 -3.74
N THR A 316 23.58 14.50 -3.21
CA THR A 316 23.12 15.89 -3.16
C THR A 316 22.82 16.44 -4.56
N LYS A 317 23.67 16.12 -5.55
CA LYS A 317 23.43 16.50 -6.95
C LYS A 317 22.16 15.84 -7.49
N ALA A 318 21.99 14.53 -7.28
CA ALA A 318 20.81 13.81 -7.75
C ALA A 318 19.50 14.36 -7.13
N ILE A 319 19.54 14.75 -5.85
CA ILE A 319 18.41 15.39 -5.18
C ILE A 319 18.10 16.77 -5.78
N ASN A 320 19.12 17.60 -6.02
CA ASN A 320 18.94 18.93 -6.61
C ASN A 320 18.45 18.89 -8.06
N ASP A 321 18.70 17.79 -8.78
CA ASP A 321 18.24 17.58 -10.15
C ASP A 321 16.75 17.17 -10.23
N LEU A 322 16.07 16.94 -9.09
CA LEU A 322 14.65 16.59 -9.06
C LEU A 322 13.75 17.77 -9.45
N PRO A 323 12.69 17.54 -10.24
CA PRO A 323 11.79 18.60 -10.69
C PRO A 323 10.85 19.06 -9.55
N LEU A 324 11.15 20.22 -8.95
CA LEU A 324 10.39 20.80 -7.83
C LEU A 324 8.99 21.32 -8.18
N ASP A 325 8.69 21.57 -9.45
CA ASP A 325 7.46 22.24 -9.87
C ASP A 325 6.31 21.23 -10.05
N SER A 326 5.21 21.43 -9.33
CA SER A 326 4.00 20.60 -9.40
C SER A 326 3.41 20.52 -10.82
N ASN A 327 3.63 21.56 -11.64
CA ASN A 327 3.17 21.60 -13.04
C ASN A 327 4.07 20.79 -13.98
N VAL A 328 5.32 20.53 -13.60
CA VAL A 328 6.27 19.67 -14.35
C VAL A 328 5.95 18.20 -14.09
N LEU A 329 5.50 17.83 -12.89
CA LEU A 329 5.09 16.46 -12.55
C LEU A 329 3.82 15.99 -13.26
N SER A 330 2.95 16.91 -13.69
CA SER A 330 1.75 16.60 -14.48
C SER A 330 2.02 16.58 -15.98
N ASN A 331 2.92 17.44 -16.47
CA ASN A 331 3.16 17.62 -17.92
C ASN A 331 4.42 16.92 -18.45
N LYS A 332 5.37 16.50 -17.60
CA LYS A 332 6.66 15.90 -17.97
C LYS A 332 7.03 14.71 -17.06
N MET A 333 6.15 13.72 -16.98
CA MET A 333 6.39 12.46 -16.24
C MET A 333 7.69 11.76 -16.66
N GLU A 334 8.05 11.78 -17.94
CA GLU A 334 9.25 11.12 -18.47
C GLU A 334 10.55 11.68 -17.86
N LEU A 335 10.63 12.99 -17.66
CA LEU A 335 11.77 13.64 -17.00
C LEU A 335 11.88 13.25 -15.53
N PHE A 336 10.76 13.02 -14.86
CA PHE A 336 10.79 12.52 -13.48
C PHE A 336 11.35 11.10 -13.40
N GLU A 337 10.91 10.21 -14.30
CA GLU A 337 11.41 8.82 -14.32
C GLU A 337 12.92 8.74 -14.59
N GLU A 338 13.44 9.57 -15.50
CA GLU A 338 14.89 9.65 -15.76
C GLU A 338 15.67 10.17 -14.54
N LYS A 339 15.14 11.18 -13.84
CA LYS A 339 15.80 11.79 -12.67
C LYS A 339 15.63 10.98 -11.38
N LYS A 340 14.65 10.09 -11.31
CA LYS A 340 14.39 9.20 -10.17
C LYS A 340 15.47 8.12 -10.02
N ASP A 341 15.93 7.56 -11.14
CA ASP A 341 16.81 6.38 -11.16
C ASP A 341 18.14 6.55 -10.40
N PRO A 342 18.84 7.69 -10.51
CA PRO A 342 19.99 8.01 -9.65
C PRO A 342 19.69 7.90 -8.15
N ILE A 343 18.52 8.35 -7.69
CA ILE A 343 18.13 8.31 -6.28
C ILE A 343 17.80 6.88 -5.85
N MET A 344 17.15 6.11 -6.71
CA MET A 344 16.89 4.68 -6.47
C MET A 344 18.18 3.90 -6.24
N TRP A 345 19.24 4.23 -6.98
CA TRP A 345 20.57 3.65 -6.78
C TRP A 345 21.16 3.98 -5.39
N TYR A 346 21.08 5.25 -4.96
CA TYR A 346 21.57 5.64 -3.64
C TYR A 346 20.75 5.00 -2.51
N LEU A 347 19.43 4.88 -2.69
CA LEU A 347 18.54 4.16 -1.77
C LEU A 347 18.91 2.68 -1.65
N PHE A 348 19.38 2.07 -2.73
CA PHE A 348 19.83 0.68 -2.73
C PHE A 348 21.18 0.50 -2.01
N ILE A 349 22.12 1.42 -2.18
CA ILE A 349 23.49 1.35 -1.62
C ILE A 349 23.58 1.68 -0.13
N SER A 350 22.90 2.75 0.30
CA SER A 350 22.83 3.15 1.70
C SER A 350 21.40 3.60 2.00
N PRO A 351 20.49 2.65 2.30
CA PRO A 351 19.07 2.96 2.45
C PRO A 351 18.81 3.90 3.64
N ALA A 352 19.46 3.65 4.78
CA ALA A 352 19.23 4.43 5.99
C ALA A 352 19.68 5.89 5.84
N TYR A 353 20.89 6.12 5.32
CA TYR A 353 21.41 7.47 5.10
C TYR A 353 20.60 8.21 4.03
N THR A 354 20.32 7.55 2.92
CA THR A 354 19.60 8.17 1.80
C THR A 354 18.18 8.56 2.20
N VAL A 355 17.43 7.69 2.88
CA VAL A 355 16.09 8.03 3.38
C VAL A 355 16.16 9.18 4.38
N GLN A 356 17.15 9.20 5.29
CA GLN A 356 17.34 10.32 6.23
C GLN A 356 17.56 11.65 5.49
N GLN A 357 18.42 11.69 4.47
CA GLN A 357 18.67 12.91 3.68
C GLN A 357 17.41 13.37 2.91
N LEU A 358 16.68 12.42 2.30
CA LEU A 358 15.44 12.73 1.59
C LEU A 358 14.32 13.23 2.52
N LEU A 359 14.26 12.74 3.75
CA LEU A 359 13.34 13.26 4.76
C LEU A 359 13.74 14.67 5.20
N THR A 360 15.02 14.91 5.47
CA THR A 360 15.53 16.24 5.85
C THR A 360 15.23 17.28 4.76
N ILE A 361 15.44 16.97 3.48
CA ILE A 361 15.13 17.95 2.43
C ILE A 361 13.63 18.23 2.27
N CYS A 362 12.77 17.26 2.58
CA CYS A 362 11.32 17.48 2.63
C CYS A 362 10.92 18.43 3.76
N VAL A 363 11.66 18.41 4.87
CA VAL A 363 11.45 19.34 6.00
C VAL A 363 11.78 20.76 5.57
N ASP A 364 12.88 20.95 4.86
CA ASP A 364 13.29 22.28 4.40
C ASP A 364 12.45 22.79 3.23
N ASN A 365 11.92 21.90 2.38
CA ASN A 365 11.11 22.28 1.23
C ASN A 365 9.94 21.32 0.96
N LYS A 366 8.72 21.82 1.20
CA LYS A 366 7.46 21.09 0.99
C LYS A 366 7.23 20.58 -0.44
N GLY A 367 7.88 21.18 -1.45
CA GLY A 367 7.77 20.77 -2.85
C GLY A 367 8.29 19.37 -3.12
N TYR A 368 9.26 18.89 -2.34
CA TYR A 368 9.82 17.54 -2.48
C TYR A 368 8.90 16.43 -1.96
N ILE A 369 7.98 16.73 -1.04
CA ILE A 369 7.10 15.75 -0.39
C ILE A 369 6.39 14.81 -1.41
N PRO A 370 5.66 15.32 -2.43
CA PRO A 370 4.99 14.45 -3.40
C PRO A 370 5.96 13.62 -4.25
N ILE A 371 7.18 14.12 -4.50
CA ILE A 371 8.21 13.49 -5.33
C ILE A 371 8.84 12.34 -4.56
N ILE A 372 9.33 12.61 -3.35
CA ILE A 372 9.96 11.61 -2.48
C ILE A 372 8.95 10.52 -2.13
N GLY A 373 7.68 10.89 -1.90
CA GLY A 373 6.61 9.92 -1.72
C GLY A 373 6.41 8.97 -2.93
N ARG A 374 6.68 9.40 -4.17
CA ARG A 374 6.65 8.50 -5.36
C ARG A 374 7.88 7.61 -5.41
N ILE A 375 9.06 8.14 -5.09
CA ILE A 375 10.31 7.37 -5.07
C ILE A 375 10.22 6.25 -4.04
N PHE A 376 9.78 6.54 -2.82
CA PHE A 376 9.64 5.52 -1.77
C PHE A 376 8.66 4.40 -2.16
N ARG A 377 7.57 4.74 -2.85
CA ARG A 377 6.60 3.75 -3.36
C ARG A 377 7.15 2.88 -4.50
N SER A 378 8.24 3.29 -5.15
CA SER A 378 8.89 2.49 -6.20
C SER A 378 9.72 1.33 -5.62
N ILE A 379 10.06 1.36 -4.32
CA ILE A 379 10.74 0.28 -3.59
C ILE A 379 9.98 -0.01 -2.28
N PRO A 380 8.75 -0.56 -2.35
CA PRO A 380 7.94 -0.78 -1.16
C PRO A 380 8.58 -1.76 -0.17
N THR A 381 9.35 -2.72 -0.69
CA THR A 381 10.01 -3.79 0.09
C THR A 381 10.98 -3.26 1.13
N LEU A 382 11.60 -2.11 0.89
CA LEU A 382 12.49 -1.44 1.83
C LEU A 382 11.75 -0.98 3.09
N PHE A 383 10.48 -0.59 2.96
CA PHE A 383 9.69 0.02 4.03
C PHE A 383 8.73 -0.96 4.70
N GLU A 384 8.45 -2.11 4.08
CA GLU A 384 7.62 -3.17 4.67
C GLU A 384 8.37 -4.01 5.71
N ARG A 385 9.71 -4.11 5.60
CA ARG A 385 10.53 -4.95 6.50
C ARG A 385 10.89 -4.23 7.79
N SER A 386 10.85 -4.97 8.90
CA SER A 386 11.37 -4.52 10.20
C SER A 386 12.88 -4.74 10.25
N ILE A 387 13.64 -3.72 10.63
CA ILE A 387 15.10 -3.69 10.57
C ILE A 387 15.64 -3.27 11.95
N SER A 388 16.78 -3.84 12.35
CA SER A 388 17.54 -3.40 13.51
C SER A 388 18.48 -2.26 13.10
N VAL A 389 17.96 -1.03 12.98
CA VAL A 389 18.85 0.11 12.77
C VAL A 389 19.63 0.31 14.07
N THR A 390 20.96 0.32 13.98
CA THR A 390 21.86 0.50 15.12
C THR A 390 21.44 1.73 15.93
N SER A 391 20.90 1.50 17.13
CA SER A 391 20.44 2.57 18.02
C SER A 391 21.61 3.49 18.41
N LEU A 392 21.31 4.78 18.54
CA LEU A 392 22.16 5.73 19.25
C LEU A 392 22.23 5.33 20.73
N ARG A 393 23.16 4.43 21.07
CA ARG A 393 23.74 4.13 22.41
C ARG A 393 22.80 3.89 23.62
N SER A 394 21.47 3.97 23.53
CA SER A 394 20.62 3.84 24.74
C SER A 394 19.24 3.21 24.56
N GLU A 395 18.81 2.78 23.37
CA GLU A 395 17.51 2.11 23.22
C GLU A 395 17.71 0.59 23.11
N LYS A 396 16.93 -0.19 23.88
CA LYS A 396 16.81 -1.64 23.69
C LYS A 396 16.49 -1.89 22.21
N MET A 397 17.20 -2.82 21.55
CA MET A 397 16.99 -3.15 20.14
C MET A 397 15.53 -3.59 19.89
N LYS A 398 14.67 -2.63 19.53
CA LYS A 398 13.30 -2.89 19.10
C LYS A 398 13.31 -2.93 17.57
N LYS A 399 12.82 -4.03 17.00
CA LYS A 399 12.69 -4.18 15.55
C LYS A 399 11.52 -3.31 15.08
N GLU A 400 11.82 -2.25 14.35
CA GLU A 400 10.82 -1.35 13.78
C GLU A 400 11.03 -1.21 12.27
N LYS A 401 10.00 -0.74 11.56
CA LYS A 401 10.12 -0.43 10.13
C LYS A 401 11.14 0.68 9.94
N LEU A 402 12.00 0.57 8.91
CA LEU A 402 13.06 1.54 8.64
C LEU A 402 12.55 2.99 8.66
N LEU A 403 11.41 3.24 8.03
CA LEU A 403 10.84 4.58 7.94
C LEU A 403 10.44 5.13 9.31
N ILE A 404 9.91 4.31 10.22
CA ILE A 404 9.57 4.73 11.59
C ILE A 404 10.85 5.10 12.36
N THR A 405 11.87 4.26 12.30
CA THR A 405 13.14 4.53 12.98
C THR A 405 13.83 5.79 12.46
N LEU A 406 13.77 6.03 11.15
CA LEU A 406 14.33 7.25 10.56
C LEU A 406 13.49 8.49 10.86
N LEU A 407 12.16 8.36 10.96
CA LEU A 407 11.31 9.45 11.44
C LEU A 407 11.68 9.84 12.88
N HIS A 408 11.83 8.87 13.80
CA HIS A 408 12.31 9.13 15.16
C HIS A 408 13.62 9.92 15.15
N LYS A 409 14.59 9.48 14.34
CA LYS A 409 15.88 10.15 14.21
C LYS A 409 15.77 11.58 13.67
N VAL A 410 14.96 11.78 12.62
CA VAL A 410 14.76 13.11 12.00
C VAL A 410 14.08 14.06 12.97
N PHE A 411 13.05 13.63 13.70
CA PHE A 411 12.39 14.47 14.70
C PHE A 411 13.28 14.76 15.92
N ARG A 412 14.06 13.78 16.41
CA ARG A 412 15.05 14.01 17.48
C ARG A 412 16.13 15.02 17.08
N ILE A 413 16.63 14.94 15.84
CA ILE A 413 17.52 15.98 15.29
C ILE A 413 16.77 17.31 15.17
N GLY A 414 15.52 17.28 14.70
CA GLY A 414 14.66 18.44 14.54
C GLY A 414 14.43 19.22 15.83
N ARG A 415 14.25 18.54 16.96
CA ARG A 415 14.12 19.19 18.29
C ARG A 415 15.30 20.08 18.65
N THR A 416 16.50 19.79 18.15
CA THR A 416 17.72 20.56 18.43
C THR A 416 18.11 21.53 17.32
N THR A 417 17.62 21.31 16.09
CA THR A 417 18.08 22.05 14.90
C THR A 417 17.01 22.91 14.23
N TRP A 418 15.72 22.57 14.32
CA TRP A 418 14.65 23.30 13.64
C TRP A 418 14.23 24.51 14.45
N THR A 419 14.29 25.68 13.81
CA THR A 419 13.95 26.96 14.43
C THR A 419 12.63 27.53 13.90
N THR A 420 12.15 27.04 12.75
CA THR A 420 10.96 27.59 12.09
C THR A 420 9.74 26.68 12.21
N GLY A 421 8.55 27.27 12.39
CA GLY A 421 7.29 26.52 12.44
C GLY A 421 7.00 25.72 11.15
N SER A 422 7.44 26.23 9.99
CA SER A 422 7.27 25.56 8.70
C SER A 422 8.02 24.24 8.59
N GLN A 423 9.19 24.11 9.22
CA GLN A 423 9.94 22.85 9.24
C GLN A 423 9.15 21.76 9.98
N TRP A 424 8.58 22.11 11.13
CA TRP A 424 7.71 21.23 11.91
C TRP A 424 6.46 20.79 11.10
N GLU A 425 5.82 21.74 10.43
CA GLU A 425 4.65 21.45 9.58
C GLU A 425 5.01 20.58 8.37
N ASN A 426 6.13 20.84 7.70
CA ASN A 426 6.62 20.04 6.59
C ASN A 426 6.95 18.61 7.02
N ALA A 427 7.60 18.45 8.18
CA ALA A 427 7.86 17.15 8.80
C ALA A 427 6.55 16.38 9.07
N ALA A 428 5.53 17.06 9.59
CA ALA A 428 4.21 16.47 9.80
C ALA A 428 3.55 16.05 8.48
N MET A 429 3.67 16.88 7.43
CA MET A 429 3.09 16.61 6.11
C MET A 429 3.72 15.38 5.43
N ILE A 430 5.06 15.26 5.42
CA ILE A 430 5.73 14.08 4.85
C ILE A 430 5.34 12.82 5.62
N THR A 431 5.34 12.88 6.95
CA THR A 431 4.95 11.78 7.83
C THR A 431 3.54 11.28 7.53
N MET A 432 2.56 12.19 7.47
CA MET A 432 1.18 11.85 7.12
C MET A 432 1.03 11.37 5.67
N SER A 433 1.87 11.85 4.74
CA SER A 433 1.83 11.42 3.33
C SER A 433 2.26 9.96 3.13
N CYS A 434 3.09 9.43 4.05
CA CYS A 434 3.52 8.04 4.05
C CYS A 434 2.40 7.08 4.50
N ALA A 435 1.46 7.56 5.34
CA ALA A 435 0.30 6.79 5.79
C ALA A 435 -0.93 6.90 4.86
N LYS A 436 -0.89 7.78 3.85
CA LYS A 436 -1.99 7.94 2.89
C LYS A 436 -1.86 6.94 1.75
N GLU A 437 -2.92 6.17 1.51
CA GLU A 437 -3.11 5.47 0.24
C GLU A 437 -3.46 6.45 -0.88
N ARG A 438 -2.99 6.16 -2.09
CA ARG A 438 -3.41 6.93 -3.26
C ARG A 438 -4.78 6.42 -3.71
N LYS A 439 -5.80 7.27 -3.57
CA LYS A 439 -7.12 7.02 -4.18
C LYS A 439 -6.98 7.08 -5.70
N ARG A 440 -7.29 5.98 -6.38
CA ARG A 440 -7.50 5.95 -7.83
C ARG A 440 -8.95 6.28 -8.16
N LYS A 441 -9.18 6.70 -9.41
CA LYS A 441 -10.54 6.77 -9.97
C LYS A 441 -11.12 5.35 -10.00
N GLU A 442 -12.42 5.21 -9.75
CA GLU A 442 -13.13 3.93 -9.73
C GLU A 442 -12.82 3.10 -10.99
N GLY A 443 -12.56 1.79 -10.81
CA GLY A 443 -12.34 0.84 -11.91
C GLY A 443 -10.88 0.47 -12.23
N GLN A 444 -9.86 1.04 -11.56
CA GLN A 444 -8.46 0.63 -11.77
C GLN A 444 -7.98 -0.41 -10.74
N LEU A 445 -7.36 -1.49 -11.22
CA LEU A 445 -6.70 -2.51 -10.38
C LEU A 445 -5.67 -1.85 -9.44
N ALA A 446 -5.72 -2.22 -8.16
CA ALA A 446 -4.79 -1.75 -7.14
C ALA A 446 -3.37 -2.22 -7.48
N ARG A 447 -2.43 -1.28 -7.64
CA ARG A 447 -1.01 -1.60 -7.75
C ARG A 447 -0.37 -1.58 -6.36
N PRO A 448 0.68 -2.37 -6.12
CA PRO A 448 1.42 -2.34 -4.84
C PRO A 448 1.94 -0.93 -4.49
N GLU A 449 2.22 -0.11 -5.50
CA GLU A 449 2.62 1.30 -5.36
C GLU A 449 1.52 2.22 -4.81
N ASP A 450 0.24 1.82 -4.85
CA ASP A 450 -0.88 2.64 -4.35
C ASP A 450 -1.11 2.48 -2.84
N LYS A 451 -0.53 1.42 -2.25
CA LYS A 451 -0.60 1.10 -0.82
C LYS A 451 0.13 2.16 0.01
N ALA A 452 -0.34 2.37 1.24
CA ALA A 452 0.38 3.21 2.19
C ALA A 452 1.73 2.59 2.54
N LEU A 453 2.76 3.43 2.70
CA LEU A 453 4.10 2.99 3.11
C LEU A 453 4.12 2.60 4.60
N LEU A 454 3.28 3.26 5.39
CA LEU A 454 3.10 3.00 6.81
C LEU A 454 1.64 2.68 7.10
N ASP A 455 1.41 1.67 7.94
CA ASP A 455 0.10 1.45 8.51
C ASP A 455 -0.23 2.53 9.57
N PRO A 456 -1.50 2.92 9.72
CA PRO A 456 -1.91 3.95 10.67
C PRO A 456 -1.52 3.66 12.12
N PHE A 457 -1.48 2.40 12.53
CA PHE A 457 -1.17 2.01 13.90
C PHE A 457 0.31 2.18 14.25
N SER A 458 1.22 1.80 13.35
CA SER A 458 2.64 2.10 13.49
C SER A 458 2.89 3.59 13.63
N LEU A 459 2.13 4.42 12.90
CA LEU A 459 2.26 5.87 12.99
C LEU A 459 1.65 6.44 14.28
N LEU A 460 0.58 5.83 14.79
CA LEU A 460 0.02 6.15 16.10
C LEU A 460 1.02 5.84 17.22
N ASN A 461 1.63 4.66 17.21
CA ASN A 461 2.66 4.29 18.17
C ASN A 461 3.87 5.21 18.12
N PHE A 462 4.31 5.56 16.91
CA PHE A 462 5.35 6.57 16.69
C PHE A 462 5.02 7.89 17.38
N ALA A 463 3.84 8.46 17.12
CA ALA A 463 3.43 9.74 17.70
C ALA A 463 3.25 9.65 19.23
N LEU A 464 2.77 8.53 19.77
CA LEU A 464 2.70 8.30 21.22
C LEU A 464 4.08 8.21 21.85
N THR A 465 5.01 7.45 21.25
CA THR A 465 6.39 7.36 21.74
C THR A 465 7.05 8.74 21.80
N GLU A 466 6.85 9.56 20.77
CA GLU A 466 7.39 10.93 20.72
C GLU A 466 6.75 11.89 21.74
N LEU A 467 5.49 11.66 22.13
CA LEU A 467 4.80 12.44 23.16
C LEU A 467 5.02 11.92 24.58
N LEU A 468 5.51 10.69 24.74
CA LEU A 468 5.86 10.10 26.04
C LEU A 468 7.34 10.32 26.39
N GLU A 469 8.17 10.82 25.47
CA GLU A 469 9.54 11.21 25.79
C GLU A 469 9.56 12.34 26.84
N GLU A 470 10.45 12.24 27.83
CA GLU A 470 10.58 13.21 28.92
C GLU A 470 10.95 14.63 28.44
N ASN A 471 11.63 14.76 27.29
CA ASN A 471 12.09 16.02 26.73
C ASN A 471 11.27 16.44 25.50
N ARG A 472 10.03 16.89 25.72
CA ARG A 472 9.07 17.27 24.66
C ARG A 472 9.33 18.63 24.00
N LYS A 473 10.42 19.32 24.33
CA LYS A 473 10.75 20.64 23.79
C LYS A 473 11.26 20.52 22.35
N PRO A 474 10.95 21.48 21.46
CA PRO A 474 10.13 22.68 21.66
C PRO A 474 8.61 22.42 21.64
N GLN A 475 7.79 23.34 22.17
CA GLN A 475 6.31 23.26 22.17
C GLN A 475 5.73 22.92 20.78
N LYS A 476 6.32 23.45 19.70
CA LYS A 476 5.87 23.18 18.33
C LYS A 476 5.97 21.69 17.95
N SER A 477 6.90 20.96 18.56
CA SER A 477 7.01 19.50 18.42
C SER A 477 5.77 18.80 18.98
N VAL A 478 5.32 19.21 20.17
CA VAL A 478 4.11 18.67 20.81
C VAL A 478 2.88 18.96 19.95
N GLU A 479 2.72 20.20 19.49
CA GLU A 479 1.64 20.60 18.58
C GLU A 479 1.55 19.70 17.34
N VAL A 480 2.69 19.37 16.73
CA VAL A 480 2.74 18.49 15.55
C VAL A 480 2.30 17.07 15.88
N PHE A 481 2.83 16.46 16.94
CA PHE A 481 2.51 15.07 17.26
C PHE A 481 1.06 14.89 17.71
N VAL A 482 0.51 15.85 18.47
CA VAL A 482 -0.91 15.84 18.83
C VAL A 482 -1.78 16.03 17.59
N LYS A 483 -1.42 16.92 16.66
CA LYS A 483 -2.13 17.07 15.37
C LYS A 483 -2.06 15.81 14.50
N ILE A 484 -0.94 15.08 14.51
CA ILE A 484 -0.81 13.77 13.84
C ILE A 484 -1.78 12.76 14.47
N LEU A 485 -1.78 12.61 15.80
CA LEU A 485 -2.70 11.73 16.51
C LEU A 485 -4.16 12.08 16.25
N GLN A 486 -4.51 13.38 16.32
CA GLN A 486 -5.86 13.86 16.05
C GLN A 486 -6.32 13.45 14.65
N ARG A 487 -5.48 13.64 13.64
CA ARG A 487 -5.81 13.24 12.26
C ARG A 487 -5.93 11.73 12.07
N LEU A 488 -5.13 10.94 12.78
CA LEU A 488 -5.17 9.48 12.71
C LEU A 488 -6.39 8.91 13.43
N LEU A 489 -6.81 9.51 14.53
CA LEU A 489 -7.94 9.08 15.35
C LEU A 489 -9.27 9.71 14.95
N ALA A 490 -9.28 10.68 14.04
CA ALA A 490 -10.48 11.35 13.55
C ALA A 490 -11.44 10.39 12.81
N ASN A 491 -12.74 10.51 13.11
CA ASN A 491 -13.83 9.65 12.62
C ASN A 491 -13.86 9.41 11.10
N ASN A 492 -13.42 10.38 10.27
CA ASN A 492 -13.48 10.28 8.81
C ASN A 492 -12.37 9.42 8.18
N ASN A 493 -11.26 9.17 8.88
CA ASN A 493 -10.17 8.31 8.40
C ASN A 493 -10.35 6.85 8.88
N ASN A 494 -11.40 6.57 9.65
CA ASN A 494 -11.48 5.39 10.52
C ASN A 494 -12.03 4.11 9.86
N MET A 495 -12.60 4.13 8.64
CA MET A 495 -13.04 2.89 7.97
C MET A 495 -11.94 1.81 7.86
N ARG A 496 -10.65 2.18 7.96
CA ARG A 496 -9.51 1.26 7.96
C ARG A 496 -9.00 0.86 9.35
N ILE A 497 -9.36 1.61 10.40
CA ILE A 497 -8.98 1.32 11.78
C ILE A 497 -10.00 0.38 12.43
N TYR A 498 -11.27 0.40 11.99
CA TYR A 498 -12.35 -0.45 12.52
C TYR A 498 -12.12 -1.95 12.37
N THR A 499 -11.38 -2.41 11.36
CA THR A 499 -11.28 -3.85 11.09
C THR A 499 -10.16 -4.57 11.85
N ASN A 500 -9.20 -3.83 12.45
CA ASN A 500 -7.92 -4.43 12.83
C ASN A 500 -7.48 -4.19 14.28
N TYR A 501 -8.14 -3.35 15.09
CA TYR A 501 -7.64 -3.00 16.44
C TYR A 501 -8.72 -3.08 17.52
N ARG A 502 -8.34 -3.59 18.70
CA ARG A 502 -9.18 -3.57 19.92
C ARG A 502 -8.73 -2.45 20.85
N PHE A 503 -9.66 -1.82 21.56
CA PHE A 503 -9.32 -0.90 22.65
C PHE A 503 -8.83 -1.68 23.88
N ALA A 504 -7.69 -1.26 24.45
CA ALA A 504 -7.27 -1.72 25.77
C ALA A 504 -8.29 -1.26 26.81
N ASN A 505 -8.61 -2.14 27.75
CA ASN A 505 -9.41 -1.83 28.92
C ASN A 505 -8.61 -1.71 30.22
N SER A 506 -7.31 -2.00 30.16
CA SER A 506 -6.37 -1.96 31.28
C SER A 506 -5.07 -1.27 30.88
N PHE A 507 -4.35 -0.68 31.84
CA PHE A 507 -2.96 -0.24 31.64
C PHE A 507 -1.99 -1.40 31.37
N THR A 508 -2.38 -2.62 31.69
CA THR A 508 -1.55 -3.83 31.56
C THR A 508 -1.93 -4.70 30.35
N ASP A 509 -2.89 -4.24 29.53
CA ASP A 509 -3.35 -4.98 28.35
C ASP A 509 -2.31 -4.89 27.23
N ASP A 510 -1.37 -5.85 27.24
CA ASP A 510 -0.36 -6.03 26.22
C ASP A 510 -0.85 -7.06 25.18
N GLY A 511 -1.21 -6.59 23.99
CA GLY A 511 -1.65 -7.44 22.90
C GLY A 511 -1.28 -6.89 21.52
N GLU A 512 -1.16 -7.78 20.54
CA GLU A 512 -0.99 -7.35 19.14
C GLU A 512 -2.25 -6.61 18.67
N ASN A 513 -2.05 -5.44 18.07
CA ASN A 513 -3.13 -4.56 17.60
C ASN A 513 -4.09 -4.08 18.70
N VAL A 514 -3.62 -3.96 19.94
CA VAL A 514 -4.37 -3.33 21.02
C VAL A 514 -3.98 -1.85 21.09
N LEU A 515 -4.98 -0.97 21.04
CA LEU A 515 -4.78 0.46 21.25
C LEU A 515 -4.69 0.73 22.76
N PRO A 516 -3.59 1.31 23.28
CA PRO A 516 -3.41 1.55 24.72
C PRO A 516 -4.28 2.72 25.21
N THR A 517 -5.60 2.54 25.20
CA THR A 517 -6.59 3.60 25.42
C THR A 517 -6.42 4.33 26.74
N PRO A 518 -6.23 3.65 27.90
CA PRO A 518 -6.02 4.34 29.17
C PRO A 518 -4.80 5.26 29.15
N ILE A 519 -3.71 4.84 28.52
CA ILE A 519 -2.48 5.63 28.35
C ILE A 519 -2.74 6.86 27.47
N ILE A 520 -3.51 6.71 26.39
CA ILE A 520 -3.85 7.84 25.52
C ILE A 520 -4.71 8.86 26.27
N ILE A 521 -5.73 8.40 27.02
CA ILE A 521 -6.60 9.29 27.81
C ILE A 521 -5.78 10.05 28.85
N GLN A 522 -4.94 9.33 29.59
CA GLN A 522 -4.00 9.90 30.56
C GLN A 522 -3.11 10.97 29.92
N LEU A 523 -2.45 10.63 28.82
CA LEU A 523 -1.53 11.54 28.12
C LEU A 523 -2.24 12.81 27.61
N MET A 524 -3.42 12.67 27.01
CA MET A 524 -4.17 13.83 26.51
C MET A 524 -4.64 14.72 27.67
N PHE A 525 -5.03 14.12 28.79
CA PHE A 525 -5.37 14.86 30.01
C PHE A 525 -4.15 15.61 30.57
N ASP A 526 -3.00 14.97 30.66
CA ASP A 526 -1.77 15.60 31.15
C ASP A 526 -1.38 16.79 30.24
N LEU A 527 -1.53 16.64 28.92
CA LEU A 527 -1.29 17.73 27.97
C LEU A 527 -2.31 18.87 28.10
N LEU A 528 -3.58 18.57 28.40
CA LEU A 528 -4.60 19.59 28.65
C LEU A 528 -4.25 20.45 29.86
N ILE A 529 -3.74 19.84 30.94
CA ILE A 529 -3.35 20.55 32.16
C ILE A 529 -2.03 21.30 31.96
N GLU A 530 -1.02 20.65 31.37
CA GLU A 530 0.32 21.24 31.18
C GLU A 530 0.26 22.48 30.29
N TYR A 531 -0.53 22.44 29.22
CA TYR A 531 -0.59 23.51 28.20
C TYR A 531 -1.79 24.45 28.35
N ASP A 532 -2.58 24.33 29.43
CA ASP A 532 -3.66 25.27 29.70
C ASP A 532 -3.11 26.70 29.81
N GLY A 533 -3.70 27.62 29.05
CA GLY A 533 -3.21 29.00 28.90
C GLY A 533 -1.88 29.17 28.14
N GLN A 534 -1.20 28.09 27.73
CA GLN A 534 0.08 28.15 26.97
C GLN A 534 -0.11 27.88 25.47
N SER A 535 -0.88 26.86 25.10
CA SER A 535 -1.14 26.53 23.68
C SER A 535 -2.56 26.06 23.45
N ILE A 536 -3.36 26.95 22.84
CA ILE A 536 -4.73 26.63 22.42
C ILE A 536 -4.72 25.47 21.40
N GLU A 537 -3.71 25.40 20.51
CA GLU A 537 -3.63 24.34 19.49
C GLU A 537 -3.47 22.95 20.10
N ILE A 538 -2.63 22.81 21.14
CA ILE A 538 -2.44 21.53 21.86
C ILE A 538 -3.73 21.16 22.58
N CYS A 539 -4.31 22.09 23.34
CA CYS A 539 -5.50 21.83 24.13
C CYS A 539 -6.70 21.44 23.24
N ASP A 540 -6.94 22.16 22.14
CA ASP A 540 -8.03 21.84 21.22
C ASP A 540 -7.80 20.48 20.55
N SER A 541 -6.57 20.18 20.10
CA SER A 541 -6.27 18.89 19.46
C SER A 541 -6.39 17.72 20.44
N ALA A 542 -5.94 17.88 21.68
CA ALA A 542 -6.08 16.87 22.74
C ALA A 542 -7.55 16.64 23.11
N ARG A 543 -8.34 17.71 23.18
CA ARG A 543 -9.79 17.64 23.42
C ARG A 543 -10.51 16.85 22.32
N GLU A 544 -10.21 17.14 21.06
CA GLU A 544 -10.78 16.43 19.92
C GLU A 544 -10.39 14.94 19.91
N ILE A 545 -9.16 14.60 20.29
CA ILE A 545 -8.74 13.20 20.46
C ILE A 545 -9.58 12.50 21.53
N LEU A 546 -9.72 13.12 22.71
CA LEU A 546 -10.51 12.57 23.81
C LEU A 546 -11.98 12.38 23.42
N LYS A 547 -12.60 13.39 22.78
CA LYS A 547 -13.98 13.28 22.26
C LYS A 547 -14.12 12.15 21.25
N SER A 548 -13.17 12.02 20.31
CA SER A 548 -13.17 10.96 19.30
C SER A 548 -13.09 9.57 19.92
N ILE A 549 -12.18 9.37 20.89
CA ILE A 549 -12.03 8.08 21.59
C ILE A 549 -13.26 7.79 22.45
N GLY A 550 -13.76 8.77 23.22
CA GLY A 550 -14.94 8.60 24.07
C GLY A 550 -16.18 8.20 23.28
N GLY A 551 -16.43 8.85 22.14
CA GLY A 551 -17.51 8.47 21.23
C GLY A 551 -17.38 7.03 20.71
N ARG A 552 -16.15 6.56 20.44
CA ARG A 552 -15.89 5.20 19.97
C ARG A 552 -16.04 4.15 21.05
N LEU A 553 -15.48 4.36 22.24
CA LEU A 553 -15.65 3.44 23.36
C LEU A 553 -17.12 3.28 23.74
N LYS A 554 -17.91 4.36 23.60
CA LYS A 554 -19.36 4.32 23.76
C LYS A 554 -20.05 3.41 22.72
N ASN A 555 -19.67 3.50 21.45
CA ASN A 555 -20.24 2.68 20.38
C ASN A 555 -19.83 1.20 20.51
N ASP A 556 -18.61 0.92 20.96
CA ASP A 556 -18.05 -0.43 21.07
C ASP A 556 -18.30 -1.07 22.46
N GLU A 557 -19.07 -0.40 23.32
CA GLU A 557 -19.43 -0.86 24.68
C GLU A 557 -18.23 -1.26 25.57
N VAL A 558 -17.10 -0.56 25.42
CA VAL A 558 -15.87 -0.88 26.14
C VAL A 558 -15.89 -0.26 27.54
N ILE A 559 -15.73 -1.12 28.56
CA ILE A 559 -15.65 -0.76 29.98
C ILE A 559 -14.25 -1.07 30.50
N PHE A 560 -13.63 -0.12 31.19
CA PHE A 560 -12.31 -0.30 31.80
C PHE A 560 -12.38 -1.18 33.05
N ASP A 561 -11.27 -1.83 33.38
CA ASP A 561 -11.17 -2.58 34.62
C ASP A 561 -11.23 -1.65 35.86
N GLY A 562 -11.52 -2.24 37.02
CA GLY A 562 -11.68 -1.47 38.26
C GLY A 562 -10.44 -0.69 38.64
N ASP A 563 -9.26 -1.29 38.50
CA ASP A 563 -7.98 -0.66 38.85
C ASP A 563 -7.67 0.55 37.95
N THR A 564 -7.94 0.43 36.64
CA THR A 564 -7.80 1.53 35.67
C THR A 564 -8.79 2.64 35.97
N CYS A 565 -10.04 2.32 36.29
CA CYS A 565 -11.04 3.31 36.68
C CYS A 565 -10.60 4.08 37.92
N VAL A 566 -10.15 3.39 38.98
CA VAL A 566 -9.67 4.00 40.22
C VAL A 566 -8.47 4.89 39.96
N TYR A 567 -7.48 4.41 39.18
CA TYR A 567 -6.30 5.19 38.85
C TYR A 567 -6.66 6.48 38.09
N LEU A 568 -7.46 6.38 37.02
CA LEU A 568 -7.84 7.53 36.21
C LEU A 568 -8.69 8.52 37.02
N THR A 569 -9.70 8.04 37.74
CA THR A 569 -10.66 8.91 38.46
C THR A 569 -10.10 9.43 39.79
N GLU A 570 -9.74 8.54 40.71
CA GLU A 570 -9.33 8.88 42.06
C GLU A 570 -7.89 9.39 42.11
N GLY A 571 -6.99 8.74 41.35
CA GLY A 571 -5.57 9.00 41.35
C GLY A 571 -5.12 10.19 40.51
N ASN A 572 -5.81 10.50 39.40
CA ASN A 572 -5.33 11.49 38.45
C ASN A 572 -6.30 12.66 38.17
N PHE A 573 -7.51 12.38 37.69
CA PHE A 573 -8.45 13.43 37.27
C PHE A 573 -8.95 14.32 38.39
N ASN A 574 -8.84 13.88 39.65
CA ASN A 574 -9.20 14.67 40.83
C ASN A 574 -8.41 15.97 40.99
N SER A 575 -7.21 16.07 40.40
CA SER A 575 -6.37 17.26 40.47
C SER A 575 -6.77 18.37 39.49
N ALA A 576 -7.66 18.08 38.55
CA ALA A 576 -8.01 18.98 37.46
C ALA A 576 -9.07 20.03 37.85
N PRO A 577 -9.14 21.15 37.13
CA PRO A 577 -10.28 22.05 37.18
C PRO A 577 -11.60 21.33 36.90
N TRP A 578 -12.67 21.76 37.58
CA TRP A 578 -13.95 21.05 37.56
C TRP A 578 -14.54 20.88 36.15
N TRP A 579 -14.36 21.86 35.24
CA TRP A 579 -14.87 21.80 33.86
C TRP A 579 -14.18 20.74 33.00
N ILE A 580 -12.87 20.53 33.20
CA ILE A 580 -12.11 19.46 32.50
C ILE A 580 -12.58 18.10 33.00
N LYS A 581 -12.63 17.94 34.34
CA LYS A 581 -13.10 16.72 34.98
C LYS A 581 -14.52 16.36 34.57
N TYR A 582 -15.43 17.34 34.59
CA TYR A 582 -16.80 17.20 34.15
C TYR A 582 -16.89 16.70 32.70
N SER A 583 -16.10 17.29 31.80
CA SER A 583 -16.10 16.93 30.38
C SER A 583 -15.63 15.49 30.16
N ILE A 584 -14.54 15.08 30.81
CA ILE A 584 -14.02 13.71 30.74
C ILE A 584 -15.03 12.70 31.29
N TYR A 585 -15.62 12.97 32.46
CA TYR A 585 -16.64 12.08 33.04
C TYR A 585 -17.89 12.00 32.17
N THR A 586 -18.16 13.02 31.37
CA THR A 586 -19.27 13.02 30.41
C THR A 586 -18.92 12.22 29.16
N TRP A 587 -17.75 12.41 28.56
CA TRP A 587 -17.35 11.71 27.33
C TRP A 587 -17.08 10.21 27.56
N PHE A 588 -16.58 9.85 28.75
CA PHE A 588 -16.20 8.47 29.10
C PHE A 588 -17.11 7.85 30.18
N SER A 589 -18.33 8.36 30.35
CA SER A 589 -19.21 7.98 31.47
C SER A 589 -19.38 6.46 31.58
N MET A 590 -19.75 5.80 30.48
CA MET A 590 -19.97 4.36 30.44
C MET A 590 -18.67 3.57 30.66
N SER A 591 -17.58 3.99 30.02
CA SER A 591 -16.29 3.32 30.10
C SER A 591 -15.64 3.40 31.48
N LEU A 592 -15.94 4.45 32.26
CA LEU A 592 -15.46 4.66 33.62
C LEU A 592 -16.44 4.16 34.70
N GLY A 593 -17.49 3.41 34.32
CA GLY A 593 -18.45 2.87 35.30
C GLY A 593 -19.45 3.90 35.85
N ASN A 594 -19.77 4.93 35.07
CA ASN A 594 -20.69 6.03 35.38
C ASN A 594 -20.32 6.79 36.67
N PRO A 595 -19.13 7.43 36.72
CA PRO A 595 -18.72 8.20 37.87
C PRO A 595 -19.63 9.42 38.07
N LYS A 596 -19.90 9.78 39.33
CA LYS A 596 -20.66 10.98 39.65
C LYS A 596 -19.92 12.23 39.18
N LYS A 597 -20.63 13.11 38.46
CA LYS A 597 -20.05 14.33 37.89
C LYS A 597 -20.03 15.43 38.95
N GLN A 598 -18.84 15.89 39.31
CA GLN A 598 -18.68 16.98 40.28
C GLN A 598 -18.89 18.34 39.62
N ILE A 599 -19.83 19.13 40.16
CA ILE A 599 -20.20 20.43 39.59
C ILE A 599 -20.34 21.53 40.65
N PRO A 600 -20.08 22.80 40.29
CA PRO A 600 -20.24 23.92 41.22
C PRO A 600 -21.67 24.08 41.71
N SER A 601 -21.79 24.64 42.91
CA SER A 601 -23.05 24.85 43.62
C SER A 601 -24.08 25.66 42.82
N GLY A 602 -23.63 26.61 41.99
CA GLY A 602 -24.50 27.38 41.10
C GLY A 602 -25.17 26.51 40.04
N VAL A 603 -24.43 25.59 39.41
CA VAL A 603 -24.95 24.65 38.41
C VAL A 603 -25.82 23.58 39.06
N PHE A 604 -25.36 23.00 40.17
CA PHE A 604 -26.05 21.91 40.88
C PHE A 604 -27.49 22.28 41.24
N LYS A 605 -27.72 23.50 41.75
CA LYS A 605 -29.06 23.99 42.15
C LYS A 605 -30.02 24.19 40.98
N THR A 606 -29.53 24.17 39.74
CA THR A 606 -30.36 24.35 38.52
C THR A 606 -30.72 23.02 37.85
N ILE A 607 -30.13 21.91 38.29
CA ILE A 607 -30.39 20.59 37.70
C ILE A 607 -31.74 20.06 38.20
N PRO A 608 -32.61 19.53 37.32
CA PRO A 608 -33.86 18.89 37.73
C PRO A 608 -33.63 17.70 38.65
N GLU A 609 -34.50 17.51 39.66
CA GLU A 609 -34.35 16.47 40.70
C GLU A 609 -34.12 15.06 40.13
N GLN A 610 -34.79 14.73 39.03
CA GLN A 610 -34.70 13.43 38.35
C GLN A 610 -33.30 13.09 37.81
N PHE A 611 -32.38 14.05 37.71
CA PHE A 611 -31.02 13.84 37.23
C PHE A 611 -29.96 14.01 38.34
N LEU A 612 -30.35 14.41 39.57
CA LEU A 612 -29.39 14.74 40.64
C LEU A 612 -28.52 13.55 41.07
N ASP A 613 -29.00 12.32 40.92
CA ASP A 613 -28.27 11.11 41.29
C ASP A 613 -26.93 10.93 40.53
N GLU A 614 -26.83 11.54 39.35
CA GLU A 614 -25.61 11.53 38.51
C GLU A 614 -24.57 12.57 38.93
N PHE A 615 -24.90 13.50 39.83
CA PHE A 615 -24.07 14.66 40.15
C PHE A 615 -23.66 14.69 41.63
N GLU A 616 -22.52 15.34 41.88
CA GLU A 616 -22.04 15.66 43.21
C GLU A 616 -21.72 17.16 43.29
N GLN A 617 -22.16 17.80 44.37
CA GLN A 617 -21.98 19.24 44.53
C GLN A 617 -20.58 19.57 45.07
N ILE A 618 -19.85 20.42 44.35
CA ILE A 618 -18.65 21.08 44.86
C ILE A 618 -19.11 22.23 45.76
N LYS A 619 -18.82 22.12 47.06
CA LYS A 619 -19.09 23.16 48.05
C LYS A 619 -18.00 24.23 47.91
N SER A 620 -18.38 25.41 47.42
CA SER A 620 -17.47 26.57 47.40
C SER A 620 -17.43 27.21 48.78
N GLU A 621 -16.24 27.59 49.25
CA GLU A 621 -16.05 28.39 50.47
C GLU A 621 -16.32 29.89 50.24
N GLU A 622 -16.44 30.34 48.99
CA GLU A 622 -16.61 31.74 48.65
C GLU A 622 -18.07 32.23 48.78
N MET A 623 -18.23 33.43 49.33
CA MET A 623 -19.48 34.20 49.46
C MET A 623 -19.96 34.78 48.11
N SER A 624 -19.92 34.01 47.03
CA SER A 624 -20.41 34.41 45.71
C SER A 624 -21.91 34.11 45.56
N THR A 625 -22.65 34.98 44.86
CA THR A 625 -24.09 34.79 44.67
C THR A 625 -24.36 33.63 43.69
N VAL A 626 -25.49 32.94 43.83
CA VAL A 626 -25.86 31.80 42.96
C VAL A 626 -25.83 32.17 41.46
N PRO A 627 -26.34 33.32 41.01
CA PRO A 627 -26.25 33.75 39.61
C PRO A 627 -24.82 33.95 39.11
N ASP A 628 -23.94 34.56 39.92
CA ASP A 628 -22.55 34.82 39.54
C ASP A 628 -21.77 33.52 39.42
N CYS A 629 -21.93 32.60 40.38
CA CYS A 629 -21.37 31.25 40.30
C CYS A 629 -21.87 30.52 39.05
N TYR A 630 -23.17 30.58 38.77
CA TYR A 630 -23.77 29.90 37.63
C TYR A 630 -23.23 30.40 36.28
N LEU A 631 -23.23 31.72 36.06
CA LEU A 631 -22.73 32.31 34.81
C LEU A 631 -21.25 32.02 34.62
N ARG A 632 -20.43 32.21 35.66
CA ARG A 632 -19.00 31.89 35.60
C ARG A 632 -18.78 30.42 35.22
N SER A 633 -19.51 29.50 35.85
CA SER A 633 -19.39 28.08 35.56
C SER A 633 -19.83 27.72 34.13
N LEU A 634 -20.87 28.37 33.60
CA LEU A 634 -21.27 28.21 32.21
C LEU A 634 -20.22 28.72 31.23
N PHE A 635 -19.56 29.84 31.50
CA PHE A 635 -18.49 30.35 30.63
C PHE A 635 -17.25 29.44 30.68
N GLU A 636 -16.84 28.98 31.87
CA GLU A 636 -15.73 28.04 32.04
C GLU A 636 -15.98 26.74 31.24
N LEU A 637 -17.19 26.17 31.34
CA LEU A 637 -17.55 24.96 30.61
C LEU A 637 -17.77 25.23 29.11
N GLY A 638 -18.45 26.32 28.74
CA GLY A 638 -18.79 26.64 27.36
C GLY A 638 -17.58 27.01 26.49
N LEU A 639 -16.58 27.68 27.07
CA LEU A 639 -15.30 27.97 26.41
C LEU A 639 -14.45 26.71 26.22
N PHE A 640 -14.57 25.75 27.14
CA PHE A 640 -13.86 24.48 27.06
C PHE A 640 -14.56 23.48 26.12
N ASP A 641 -15.86 23.25 26.26
CA ASP A 641 -16.53 22.17 25.54
C ASP A 641 -17.10 22.57 24.17
N LYS A 642 -17.09 23.87 23.79
CA LYS A 642 -17.66 24.43 22.54
C LYS A 642 -18.57 23.41 21.82
N LEU A 643 -19.83 23.36 22.25
CA LEU A 643 -20.89 22.58 21.61
C LEU A 643 -20.79 22.79 20.09
N SER A 644 -20.32 21.77 19.38
CA SER A 644 -20.25 21.73 17.92
C SER A 644 -21.62 21.49 17.35
#